data_AF-A0AAV5B6E6-F1
#
_entry.id   AF-A0AAV5B6E6-F1
#
_cell.length_a   1.000
_cell.length_b   1.000
_cell.length_c   1.000
_cell.angle_alpha   90.00
_cell.angle_beta   90.00
_cell.angle_gamma   90.00
#
_symmetry.space_group_name_H-M   'P 1'
#
loop_
_entity.id
_entity.type
_entity.pdbx_description
1 polymer ?
#
loop_
_entity_poly.entity_id
_entity_poly.type
_entity_poly.pdbx_seq_one_letter_code
_entity_poly.pdbx_strand_id
1 'polypeptide(L)'
;MQPAIPYDQLLASPTLRRVEVSYGTDDPKIEHETKEGYIPASCTAPFDPAWFSLPADRYNPLLATSSMGLASATYGNRQANGFSYILDTMAAYGFKDVDISSYLHRNRDDHADIDHDVNLVAYAFGHQALAGPDGEGFELVACVVRGTSPTLEWLSNADVADSVEGGDYASLRWHEGFRASELECLGNLERYLRDHGLDTATTRIWNCGHSRGGPISNILGMDLDTWGDRGFSVTPDHVYTYTLACSLTTFDEDAHGPRYGNIWNINHPEDFIGRIPAAHWGFRRYGTDVFLPSIATSYRAFQRTKADADRRFLALGGARAYTVHGIAGPDSFVHEAVCCAATVAEMYALPHAAGCHWHPFSDFFQAFCRVAGTAGLERVKAAASLARLAAGAYWHALSYFVEDQFLKPLSPITHNEQHYLARLEAVDALGEDVLDGWRADTRRITFYGTLDVDVVCLDDPHPTDTFNDGAVSLEGAALQPRAEGGRVVSRIVGDKVDPDLLDTPDSVAVYADHRADRLCLWLPVDGRYLVRLTAREDNAAIDATCAVCHPEGAVLAQEVFSAGSLAAGHSLVLDGADLVGRLPQGRVEEAWASFAERGDFPPTLAVDAVPYPPRPDGGDAVGDRGLMAGDHALLRAYEVAGHRFRGWHEDAGDGTPGRLVSRDRVMTVKVGEEDARYVAVFD
;
A
#
# COMPACT_ATOMS: atom_id res chain seq x y z
N MET A 1 22.20 1.45 -0.79
CA MET A 1 21.71 0.12 -0.42
C MET A 1 22.78 -0.92 -0.76
N GLN A 2 23.01 -1.92 0.11
CA GLN A 2 23.87 -3.06 -0.23
C GLN A 2 23.12 -4.04 -1.16
N PRO A 3 23.82 -4.77 -2.06
CA PRO A 3 23.18 -5.78 -2.87
C PRO A 3 22.67 -6.95 -1.99
N ALA A 4 21.56 -7.56 -2.42
CA ALA A 4 21.01 -8.75 -1.80
C ALA A 4 22.05 -9.87 -1.67
N ILE A 5 21.83 -10.79 -0.74
CA ILE A 5 22.62 -12.02 -0.69
C ILE A 5 22.25 -12.86 -1.93
N PRO A 6 23.23 -13.25 -2.76
CA PRO A 6 22.97 -14.01 -3.98
C PRO A 6 22.25 -15.34 -3.72
N TYR A 7 21.29 -15.69 -4.58
CA TYR A 7 20.54 -16.95 -4.46
C TYR A 7 21.45 -18.18 -4.55
N ASP A 8 22.50 -18.17 -5.37
CA ASP A 8 23.46 -19.28 -5.47
C ASP A 8 24.20 -19.51 -4.14
N GLN A 9 24.54 -18.44 -3.42
CA GLN A 9 25.10 -18.53 -2.07
C GLN A 9 24.09 -19.15 -1.08
N LEU A 10 22.82 -18.72 -1.12
CA LEU A 10 21.79 -19.19 -0.20
C LEU A 10 21.39 -20.65 -0.47
N LEU A 11 21.27 -21.02 -1.75
CA LEU A 11 20.85 -22.35 -2.19
C LEU A 11 21.96 -23.41 -2.12
N ALA A 12 23.23 -23.00 -2.11
CA ALA A 12 24.37 -23.92 -1.97
C ALA A 12 24.56 -24.45 -0.54
N SER A 13 23.84 -23.91 0.45
CA SER A 13 24.04 -24.31 1.83
C SER A 13 23.60 -25.76 2.10
N PRO A 14 24.45 -26.58 2.75
CA PRO A 14 24.14 -27.98 3.05
C PRO A 14 23.10 -28.15 4.15
N THR A 15 22.81 -27.09 4.93
CA THR A 15 21.83 -27.09 6.03
C THR A 15 20.48 -26.50 5.62
N LEU A 16 20.36 -26.01 4.38
CA LEU A 16 19.10 -25.54 3.82
C LEU A 16 18.08 -26.69 3.79
N ARG A 17 16.91 -26.43 4.38
CA ARG A 17 15.78 -27.36 4.40
C ARG A 17 14.48 -26.62 4.11
N ARG A 18 13.42 -27.38 3.81
CA ARG A 18 12.05 -26.86 3.81
C ARG A 18 11.38 -27.22 5.14
N VAL A 19 10.68 -26.26 5.73
CA VAL A 19 9.97 -26.40 7.00
C VAL A 19 8.47 -26.36 6.70
N GLU A 20 7.72 -27.31 7.25
CA GLU A 20 6.26 -27.30 7.19
C GLU A 20 5.72 -26.17 8.05
N VAL A 21 4.80 -25.40 7.47
CA VAL A 21 4.13 -24.27 8.12
C VAL A 21 2.65 -24.56 8.10
N SER A 22 2.01 -24.52 9.26
CA SER A 22 0.56 -24.67 9.41
C SER A 22 -0.06 -23.33 9.80
N TYR A 23 -1.21 -22.99 9.22
CA TYR A 23 -1.90 -21.73 9.50
C TYR A 23 -3.41 -21.86 9.26
N GLY A 24 -4.17 -20.93 9.85
CA GLY A 24 -5.57 -20.72 9.49
C GLY A 24 -5.68 -19.71 8.36
N THR A 25 -6.49 -20.01 7.34
CA THR A 25 -6.83 -19.06 6.26
C THR A 25 -8.34 -18.89 6.16
N ASP A 26 -8.81 -17.74 5.68
CA ASP A 26 -10.24 -17.45 5.60
C ASP A 26 -10.93 -18.36 4.56
N ASP A 27 -12.11 -18.91 4.89
CA ASP A 27 -12.93 -19.65 3.91
C ASP A 27 -13.79 -18.66 3.09
N PRO A 28 -13.55 -18.52 1.78
CA PRO A 28 -14.29 -17.60 0.92
C PRO A 28 -15.80 -17.92 0.80
N LYS A 29 -16.25 -19.12 1.23
CA LYS A 29 -17.67 -19.51 1.24
C LYS A 29 -18.38 -19.22 2.57
N ILE A 30 -17.64 -19.04 3.66
CA ILE A 30 -18.19 -18.89 5.03
C ILE A 30 -18.13 -17.42 5.51
N GLU A 31 -17.34 -16.58 4.84
CA GLU A 31 -17.09 -15.18 5.21
C GLU A 31 -18.37 -14.32 5.33
N HIS A 32 -19.42 -14.66 4.56
CA HIS A 32 -20.67 -13.91 4.56
C HIS A 32 -21.59 -14.21 5.75
N GLU A 33 -21.42 -15.34 6.46
CA GLU A 33 -22.39 -15.77 7.47
C GLU A 33 -21.87 -15.67 8.92
N THR A 34 -20.59 -15.92 9.23
CA THR A 34 -20.17 -16.01 10.65
C THR A 34 -18.78 -15.47 11.05
N LYS A 35 -17.82 -15.23 10.13
CA LYS A 35 -16.39 -15.00 10.48
C LYS A 35 -15.83 -16.06 11.47
N GLU A 36 -16.43 -17.25 11.53
CA GLU A 36 -16.03 -18.29 12.49
C GLU A 36 -14.98 -19.26 11.91
N GLY A 37 -14.90 -19.43 10.59
CA GLY A 37 -14.12 -20.50 9.97
C GLY A 37 -12.81 -20.04 9.35
N TYR A 38 -11.73 -20.04 10.14
CA TYR A 38 -10.43 -20.33 9.53
C TYR A 38 -10.44 -21.80 9.12
N ILE A 39 -10.16 -22.10 7.86
CA ILE A 39 -9.88 -23.48 7.43
C ILE A 39 -8.39 -23.77 7.61
N PRO A 40 -8.03 -25.00 8.02
CA PRO A 40 -6.62 -25.38 8.11
C PRO A 40 -5.97 -25.32 6.72
N ALA A 41 -4.82 -24.66 6.65
CA ALA A 41 -3.95 -24.61 5.47
C ALA A 41 -2.50 -24.91 5.88
N SER A 42 -1.70 -25.31 4.90
CA SER A 42 -0.29 -25.59 5.11
C SER A 42 0.53 -25.22 3.89
N CYS A 43 1.74 -24.74 4.12
CA CYS A 43 2.74 -24.51 3.08
C CYS A 43 4.11 -25.00 3.56
N THR A 44 5.12 -24.84 2.73
CA THR A 44 6.51 -25.07 3.16
C THR A 44 7.32 -23.82 2.92
N ALA A 45 8.21 -23.50 3.84
CA ALA A 45 9.10 -22.35 3.74
C ALA A 45 10.57 -22.80 3.73
N PRO A 46 11.46 -22.13 2.98
CA PRO A 46 12.89 -22.41 3.04
C PRO A 46 13.44 -21.93 4.39
N PHE A 47 14.38 -22.67 4.97
CA PHE A 47 15.03 -22.31 6.22
C PHE A 47 16.46 -22.83 6.28
N ASP A 48 17.37 -21.98 6.72
CA ASP A 48 18.73 -22.37 7.03
C ASP A 48 19.23 -21.58 8.26
N PRO A 49 19.61 -22.28 9.34
CA PRO A 49 20.24 -21.65 10.50
C PRO A 49 21.48 -20.80 10.18
N ALA A 50 22.21 -21.13 9.11
CA ALA A 50 23.43 -20.41 8.72
C ALA A 50 23.14 -18.96 8.29
N TRP A 51 21.90 -18.64 7.86
CA TRP A 51 21.52 -17.29 7.45
C TRP A 51 21.64 -16.28 8.57
N PHE A 52 21.42 -16.69 9.82
CA PHE A 52 21.55 -15.80 10.98
C PHE A 52 23.00 -15.48 11.32
N SER A 53 23.98 -15.97 10.56
CA SER A 53 25.38 -15.56 10.64
C SER A 53 25.83 -14.68 9.46
N LEU A 54 24.92 -14.37 8.54
CA LEU A 54 25.15 -13.42 7.46
C LEU A 54 24.83 -12.01 7.96
N PRO A 55 25.37 -10.94 7.36
CA PRO A 55 25.06 -9.57 7.79
C PRO A 55 23.55 -9.29 7.75
N ALA A 56 23.00 -8.77 8.85
CA ALA A 56 21.56 -8.49 8.96
C ALA A 56 21.12 -7.32 8.06
N ASP A 57 22.04 -6.41 7.76
CA ASP A 57 21.87 -5.26 6.85
C ASP A 57 21.98 -5.62 5.35
N ARG A 58 21.99 -6.92 5.02
CA ARG A 58 21.90 -7.43 3.66
C ARG A 58 20.64 -8.26 3.48
N TYR A 59 19.83 -7.87 2.49
CA TYR A 59 18.57 -8.55 2.21
C TYR A 59 18.78 -10.02 1.85
N ASN A 60 18.09 -10.89 2.57
CA ASN A 60 18.04 -12.32 2.31
C ASN A 60 16.64 -12.66 1.75
N PRO A 61 16.49 -12.89 0.44
CA PRO A 61 15.18 -13.18 -0.17
C PRO A 61 14.53 -14.45 0.41
N LEU A 62 15.30 -15.51 0.66
CA LEU A 62 14.75 -16.74 1.23
C LEU A 62 14.33 -16.58 2.69
N LEU A 63 14.98 -15.71 3.46
CA LEU A 63 14.55 -15.35 4.81
C LEU A 63 13.28 -14.49 4.78
N ALA A 64 13.06 -13.66 3.75
CA ALA A 64 11.79 -12.96 3.58
C ALA A 64 10.63 -13.94 3.36
N THR A 65 10.82 -14.95 2.51
CA THR A 65 9.85 -16.04 2.30
C THR A 65 9.63 -16.87 3.57
N SER A 66 10.70 -17.16 4.31
CA SER A 66 10.62 -17.84 5.61
C SER A 66 9.85 -17.03 6.65
N SER A 67 10.06 -15.71 6.67
CA SER A 67 9.38 -14.78 7.56
C SER A 67 7.89 -14.68 7.23
N MET A 68 7.51 -14.68 5.94
CA MET A 68 6.11 -14.79 5.54
C MET A 68 5.47 -16.10 6.00
N GLY A 69 6.17 -17.22 5.83
CA GLY A 69 5.69 -18.52 6.32
C GLY A 69 5.46 -18.50 7.82
N LEU A 70 6.45 -18.02 8.59
CA LEU A 70 6.35 -17.93 10.04
C LEU A 70 5.24 -16.96 10.49
N ALA A 71 5.11 -15.79 9.86
CA ALA A 71 4.04 -14.83 10.13
C ALA A 71 2.65 -15.42 9.81
N SER A 72 2.53 -16.22 8.74
CA SER A 72 1.29 -16.92 8.39
C SER A 72 0.82 -17.84 9.52
N ALA A 73 1.75 -18.51 10.21
CA ALA A 73 1.41 -19.42 11.31
C ALA A 73 0.75 -18.74 12.52
N THR A 74 0.74 -17.40 12.59
CA THR A 74 0.06 -16.66 13.66
C THR A 74 -1.46 -16.62 13.48
N TYR A 75 -1.96 -16.84 12.27
CA TYR A 75 -3.39 -16.80 11.95
C TYR A 75 -4.13 -18.07 12.37
N GLY A 76 -5.36 -17.90 12.86
CA GLY A 76 -6.25 -19.01 13.23
C GLY A 76 -5.91 -19.77 14.50
N ASN A 77 -4.96 -19.31 15.31
CA ASN A 77 -4.67 -19.91 16.62
C ASN A 77 -5.76 -19.59 17.64
N ARG A 78 -6.38 -20.62 18.23
CA ARG A 78 -7.46 -20.48 19.21
C ARG A 78 -7.32 -21.57 20.29
N GLN A 79 -8.00 -21.38 21.42
CA GLN A 79 -8.07 -22.44 22.44
C GLN A 79 -8.65 -23.75 21.87
N ALA A 80 -9.60 -23.67 20.93
CA ALA A 80 -10.24 -24.82 20.29
C ALA A 80 -9.30 -25.73 19.49
N ASN A 81 -8.22 -25.18 18.90
CA ASN A 81 -7.19 -25.96 18.22
C ASN A 81 -5.90 -26.08 19.05
N GLY A 82 -5.94 -25.69 20.33
CA GLY A 82 -4.77 -25.72 21.20
C GLY A 82 -3.61 -24.86 20.70
N PHE A 83 -3.87 -23.83 19.90
CA PHE A 83 -2.86 -22.96 19.28
C PHE A 83 -1.85 -23.74 18.42
N SER A 84 -2.28 -24.85 17.81
CA SER A 84 -1.38 -25.78 17.13
C SER A 84 -0.64 -25.17 15.94
N TYR A 85 -1.23 -24.21 15.22
CA TYR A 85 -0.59 -23.64 14.03
C TYR A 85 0.74 -22.95 14.34
N ILE A 86 0.77 -22.06 15.34
CA ILE A 86 2.01 -21.39 15.73
C ILE A 86 2.94 -22.33 16.48
N LEU A 87 2.42 -23.20 17.36
CA LEU A 87 3.24 -24.12 18.14
C LEU A 87 3.93 -25.18 17.28
N ASP A 88 3.19 -25.82 16.36
CA ASP A 88 3.73 -26.85 15.46
C ASP A 88 4.74 -26.23 14.49
N THR A 89 4.46 -25.03 13.98
CA THR A 89 5.39 -24.31 13.09
C THR A 89 6.67 -23.93 13.82
N MET A 90 6.59 -23.32 15.01
CA MET A 90 7.78 -22.97 15.82
C MET A 90 8.62 -24.22 16.14
N ALA A 91 7.98 -25.34 16.51
CA ALA A 91 8.66 -26.61 16.72
C ALA A 91 9.31 -27.16 15.44
N ALA A 92 8.68 -27.02 14.28
CA ALA A 92 9.22 -27.45 12.99
C ALA A 92 10.46 -26.64 12.57
N TYR A 93 10.51 -25.35 12.93
CA TYR A 93 11.71 -24.51 12.80
C TYR A 93 12.83 -24.89 13.77
N GLY A 94 12.49 -25.54 14.90
CA GLY A 94 13.42 -26.01 15.92
C GLY A 94 13.42 -25.17 17.19
N PHE A 95 12.48 -24.23 17.31
CA PHE A 95 12.32 -23.42 18.51
C PHE A 95 11.72 -24.25 19.66
N LYS A 96 12.24 -24.02 20.86
CA LYS A 96 11.74 -24.57 22.12
C LYS A 96 11.26 -23.44 23.03
N ASP A 97 10.67 -23.85 24.15
CA ASP A 97 10.22 -22.96 25.22
C ASP A 97 9.27 -21.86 24.69
N VAL A 98 8.39 -22.25 23.76
CA VAL A 98 7.56 -21.30 23.02
C VAL A 98 6.54 -20.62 23.95
N ASP A 99 6.65 -19.31 24.11
CA ASP A 99 5.72 -18.47 24.85
C ASP A 99 4.64 -17.92 23.91
N ILE A 100 3.39 -18.30 24.18
CA ILE A 100 2.18 -17.81 23.50
C ILE A 100 1.21 -17.15 24.49
N SER A 101 1.69 -16.72 25.66
CA SER A 101 0.86 -16.17 26.73
C SER A 101 0.00 -14.99 26.28
N SER A 102 0.48 -14.17 25.34
CA SER A 102 -0.28 -13.07 24.73
C SER A 102 -1.46 -13.53 23.86
N TYR A 103 -1.51 -14.78 23.41
CA TYR A 103 -2.68 -15.32 22.72
C TYR A 103 -3.82 -15.65 23.68
N LEU A 104 -3.54 -15.85 24.98
CA LEU A 104 -4.56 -16.09 25.99
C LEU A 104 -5.38 -14.80 26.15
N HIS A 105 -6.70 -14.89 26.28
CA HIS A 105 -7.60 -13.72 26.43
C HIS A 105 -7.71 -12.75 25.24
N ARG A 106 -7.03 -13.04 24.12
CA ARG A 106 -7.06 -12.23 22.88
C ARG A 106 -7.66 -12.97 21.69
N ASN A 107 -8.68 -13.78 21.95
CA ASN A 107 -9.42 -14.52 20.93
C ASN A 107 -10.92 -14.28 21.08
N ARG A 108 -11.69 -14.50 20.02
CA ARG A 108 -13.15 -14.31 20.08
C ARG A 108 -13.82 -15.17 21.17
N ASP A 109 -13.32 -16.39 21.36
CA ASP A 109 -13.83 -17.35 22.34
C ASP A 109 -13.37 -17.03 23.78
N ASP A 110 -12.37 -16.16 23.94
CA ASP A 110 -11.79 -15.70 25.20
C ASP A 110 -11.19 -14.30 24.97
N HIS A 111 -12.02 -13.26 25.17
CA HIS A 111 -11.80 -11.88 24.73
C HIS A 111 -11.62 -10.90 25.91
N ALA A 112 -11.25 -11.41 27.09
CA ALA A 112 -11.22 -10.62 28.32
C ALA A 112 -10.26 -9.41 28.24
N ASP A 113 -9.12 -9.57 27.56
CA ASP A 113 -8.17 -8.47 27.36
C ASP A 113 -8.72 -7.44 26.36
N ILE A 114 -9.34 -7.94 25.28
CA ILE A 114 -9.84 -7.15 24.15
C ILE A 114 -11.04 -6.28 24.53
N ASP A 115 -11.84 -6.73 25.49
CA ASP A 115 -12.93 -5.93 26.08
C ASP A 115 -12.40 -4.75 26.93
N HIS A 116 -11.15 -4.83 27.39
CA HIS A 116 -10.53 -3.81 28.23
C HIS A 116 -9.68 -2.82 27.45
N ASP A 117 -8.93 -3.30 26.47
CA ASP A 117 -8.02 -2.49 25.66
C ASP A 117 -7.97 -3.00 24.23
N VAL A 118 -7.99 -2.07 23.28
CA VAL A 118 -7.88 -2.36 21.84
C VAL A 118 -6.44 -2.27 21.35
N ASN A 119 -5.55 -1.63 22.11
CA ASN A 119 -4.14 -1.42 21.80
C ASN A 119 -3.28 -2.66 22.07
N LEU A 120 -3.78 -3.85 21.71
CA LEU A 120 -3.17 -5.13 22.03
C LEU A 120 -2.73 -5.90 20.78
N VAL A 121 -1.79 -6.82 20.94
CA VAL A 121 -1.36 -7.72 19.87
C VAL A 121 -0.91 -9.06 20.44
N ALA A 122 -1.30 -10.18 19.83
CA ALA A 122 -0.69 -11.46 20.17
C ALA A 122 0.64 -11.66 19.44
N TYR A 123 1.55 -12.41 20.05
CA TYR A 123 2.89 -12.70 19.53
C TYR A 123 3.40 -14.01 20.14
N ALA A 124 4.32 -14.66 19.44
CA ALA A 124 5.00 -15.84 19.94
C ALA A 124 6.50 -15.58 20.07
N PHE A 125 7.06 -16.02 21.18
CA PHE A 125 8.50 -16.10 21.38
C PHE A 125 8.94 -17.55 21.44
N GLY A 126 10.11 -17.86 20.90
CA GLY A 126 10.72 -19.18 21.01
C GLY A 126 12.21 -19.05 20.75
N HIS A 127 13.02 -19.93 21.33
CA HIS A 127 14.47 -19.85 21.14
C HIS A 127 15.09 -21.17 20.71
N GLN A 128 16.23 -21.09 20.03
CA GLN A 128 16.98 -22.24 19.52
C GLN A 128 18.48 -21.95 19.56
N ALA A 129 19.24 -22.87 20.15
CA ALA A 129 20.70 -22.83 20.10
C ALA A 129 21.20 -23.23 18.70
N LEU A 130 22.02 -22.37 18.10
CA LEU A 130 22.60 -22.57 16.78
C LEU A 130 24.14 -22.58 16.85
N ALA A 131 24.77 -23.27 15.91
CA ALA A 131 26.22 -23.21 15.74
C ALA A 131 26.60 -21.96 14.94
N GLY A 132 27.54 -21.16 15.46
CA GLY A 132 28.11 -20.04 14.72
C GLY A 132 29.20 -20.48 13.73
N PRO A 133 29.63 -19.58 12.83
CA PRO A 133 30.62 -19.87 11.79
C PRO A 133 31.97 -20.34 12.34
N ASP A 134 32.36 -19.81 13.51
CA ASP A 134 33.64 -20.06 14.16
C ASP A 134 33.59 -21.21 15.18
N GLY A 135 32.46 -21.91 15.27
CA GLY A 135 32.23 -22.99 16.24
C GLY A 135 31.78 -22.51 17.63
N GLU A 136 31.78 -21.20 17.89
CA GLU A 136 31.06 -20.63 19.03
C GLU A 136 29.56 -20.56 18.71
N GLY A 137 28.72 -21.11 19.58
CA GLY A 137 27.27 -21.10 19.39
C GLY A 137 26.64 -19.77 19.75
N PHE A 138 25.44 -19.53 19.24
CA PHE A 138 24.59 -18.41 19.63
C PHE A 138 23.15 -18.88 19.82
N GLU A 139 22.35 -18.12 20.56
CA GLU A 139 20.90 -18.35 20.68
C GLU A 139 20.18 -17.51 19.62
N LEU A 140 19.29 -18.14 18.87
CA LEU A 140 18.34 -17.46 18.00
C LEU A 140 16.99 -17.38 18.71
N VAL A 141 16.45 -16.18 18.86
CA VAL A 141 15.10 -15.95 19.37
C VAL A 141 14.21 -15.50 18.23
N ALA A 142 13.13 -16.23 17.96
CA ALA A 142 12.08 -15.76 17.08
C ALA A 142 11.08 -14.92 17.86
N CYS A 143 10.74 -13.76 17.31
CA CYS A 143 9.64 -12.89 17.71
C CYS A 143 8.68 -12.79 16.53
N VAL A 144 7.51 -13.43 16.66
CA VAL A 144 6.53 -13.52 15.59
C VAL A 144 5.27 -12.79 16.02
N VAL A 145 5.05 -11.60 15.46
CA VAL A 145 3.93 -10.72 15.82
C VAL A 145 2.73 -11.05 14.94
N ARG A 146 1.58 -11.32 15.58
CA ARG A 146 0.35 -11.69 14.88
C ARG A 146 -0.19 -10.52 14.05
N GLY A 147 -0.66 -10.85 12.86
CA GLY A 147 -1.52 -9.95 12.09
C GLY A 147 -2.92 -9.83 12.71
N THR A 148 -3.92 -9.56 11.87
CA THR A 148 -5.28 -9.35 12.35
C THR A 148 -5.94 -10.66 12.78
N SER A 149 -6.56 -10.66 13.95
CA SER A 149 -7.53 -11.68 14.35
C SER A 149 -8.96 -11.16 14.14
N PRO A 150 -10.01 -12.01 14.08
CA PRO A 150 -11.41 -11.56 14.02
C PRO A 150 -11.90 -11.03 15.38
N THR A 151 -11.15 -10.09 15.95
CA THR A 151 -11.36 -9.49 17.26
C THR A 151 -11.13 -7.98 17.21
N LEU A 152 -11.32 -7.28 18.34
CA LEU A 152 -11.19 -5.81 18.41
C LEU A 152 -9.75 -5.30 18.40
N GLU A 153 -8.71 -6.16 18.38
CA GLU A 153 -7.31 -5.73 18.21
C GLU A 153 -7.12 -4.86 16.94
N TRP A 154 -7.96 -5.07 15.93
CA TRP A 154 -7.95 -4.28 14.70
C TRP A 154 -8.34 -2.81 14.90
N LEU A 155 -9.07 -2.48 15.97
CA LEU A 155 -9.56 -1.12 16.18
C LEU A 155 -8.41 -0.12 16.38
N SER A 156 -7.32 -0.53 17.04
CA SER A 156 -6.17 0.35 17.28
C SER A 156 -5.44 0.77 16.00
N ASN A 157 -5.74 0.16 14.85
CA ASN A 157 -5.22 0.63 13.56
C ASN A 157 -5.80 2.00 13.17
N ALA A 158 -6.92 2.40 13.79
CA ALA A 158 -7.48 3.74 13.65
C ALA A 158 -6.94 4.74 14.69
N ASP A 159 -6.23 4.26 15.72
CA ASP A 159 -5.70 5.07 16.82
C ASP A 159 -4.35 5.68 16.40
N VAL A 160 -4.39 6.59 15.41
CA VAL A 160 -3.21 7.17 14.76
C VAL A 160 -2.50 8.16 15.68
N ALA A 161 -3.27 9.08 16.29
CA ALA A 161 -2.79 10.21 17.09
C ALA A 161 -3.83 10.67 18.13
N ASP A 162 -4.64 9.75 18.64
CA ASP A 162 -5.78 10.03 19.51
C ASP A 162 -5.39 10.81 20.79
N SER A 163 -4.20 10.59 21.33
CA SER A 163 -3.74 11.27 22.55
C SER A 163 -3.48 12.76 22.34
N VAL A 164 -3.25 13.18 21.09
CA VAL A 164 -2.95 14.57 20.69
C VAL A 164 -4.07 15.20 19.86
N GLU A 165 -5.27 14.61 19.81
CA GLU A 165 -6.43 15.13 19.07
C GLU A 165 -6.71 16.62 19.38
N GLY A 166 -6.42 17.02 20.64
CA GLY A 166 -6.58 18.38 21.16
C GLY A 166 -5.58 19.42 20.64
N GLY A 167 -4.61 19.03 19.80
CA GLY A 167 -3.83 19.98 19.00
C GLY A 167 -2.29 19.88 19.07
N ASP A 168 -1.70 19.03 19.92
CA ASP A 168 -0.23 18.91 20.06
C ASP A 168 0.38 17.88 19.09
N TYR A 169 0.04 18.00 17.80
CA TYR A 169 0.54 17.10 16.76
C TYR A 169 2.07 17.19 16.56
N ALA A 170 2.71 18.26 17.04
CA ALA A 170 4.17 18.39 17.03
C ALA A 170 4.88 17.41 17.98
N SER A 171 4.15 16.83 18.94
CA SER A 171 4.66 15.79 19.83
C SER A 171 4.48 14.37 19.27
N LEU A 172 3.72 14.20 18.19
CA LEU A 172 3.52 12.92 17.54
C LEU A 172 4.86 12.39 16.97
N ARG A 173 5.16 11.13 17.24
CA ARG A 173 6.41 10.47 16.80
C ARG A 173 6.14 9.15 16.09
N TRP A 174 5.10 8.44 16.53
CA TRP A 174 4.71 7.14 15.99
C TRP A 174 3.20 7.08 15.89
N HIS A 175 2.72 6.13 15.10
CA HIS A 175 1.33 5.70 15.19
C HIS A 175 1.07 5.16 16.60
N GLU A 176 0.15 5.80 17.33
CA GLU A 176 -0.02 5.55 18.76
C GLU A 176 -0.47 4.11 19.07
N GLY A 177 -1.46 3.61 18.34
CA GLY A 177 -1.96 2.24 18.52
C GLY A 177 -0.89 1.17 18.27
N PHE A 178 -0.08 1.31 17.22
CA PHE A 178 1.02 0.38 16.95
C PHE A 178 2.13 0.48 18.01
N ARG A 179 2.47 1.69 18.46
CA ARG A 179 3.48 1.89 19.52
C ARG A 179 3.02 1.30 20.85
N ALA A 180 1.75 1.47 21.21
CA ALA A 180 1.20 0.91 22.45
C ALA A 180 1.26 -0.63 22.46
N SER A 181 0.84 -1.27 21.35
CA SER A 181 0.95 -2.73 21.20
C SER A 181 2.39 -3.23 21.19
N GLU A 182 3.30 -2.49 20.55
CA GLU A 182 4.71 -2.85 20.49
C GLU A 182 5.38 -2.80 21.86
N LEU A 183 5.10 -1.78 22.69
CA LEU A 183 5.73 -1.62 24.01
C LEU A 183 5.41 -2.80 24.94
N GLU A 184 4.20 -3.36 24.85
CA GLU A 184 3.85 -4.58 25.57
C GLU A 184 4.67 -5.79 25.07
N CYS A 185 4.77 -5.94 23.74
CA CYS A 185 5.56 -7.00 23.12
C CYS A 185 7.03 -6.91 23.53
N LEU A 186 7.63 -5.73 23.45
CA LEU A 186 9.02 -5.48 23.86
C LEU A 186 9.25 -5.79 25.34
N GLY A 187 8.37 -5.31 26.23
CA GLY A 187 8.47 -5.60 27.66
C GLY A 187 8.36 -7.09 27.98
N ASN A 188 7.54 -7.82 27.23
CA ASN A 188 7.41 -9.27 27.39
C ASN A 188 8.58 -10.03 26.74
N LEU A 189 9.17 -9.54 25.66
CA LEU A 189 10.42 -10.07 25.09
C LEU A 189 11.59 -9.89 26.08
N GLU A 190 11.73 -8.71 26.70
CA GLU A 190 12.71 -8.45 27.76
C GLU A 190 12.59 -9.45 28.91
N ARG A 191 11.35 -9.74 29.34
CA ARG A 191 11.07 -10.74 30.36
C ARG A 191 11.44 -12.14 29.88
N TYR A 192 11.06 -12.52 28.66
CA TYR A 192 11.36 -13.81 28.08
C TYR A 192 12.87 -14.08 28.02
N LEU A 193 13.67 -13.13 27.51
CA LEU A 193 15.13 -13.26 27.47
C LEU A 193 15.73 -13.47 28.87
N ARG A 194 15.21 -12.77 29.89
CA ARG A 194 15.66 -12.89 31.28
C ARG A 194 15.28 -14.22 31.91
N ASP A 195 14.04 -14.64 31.74
CA ASP A 195 13.48 -15.85 32.36
C ASP A 195 14.16 -17.12 31.82
N HIS A 196 14.61 -17.08 30.55
CA HIS A 196 15.38 -18.15 29.91
C HIS A 196 16.90 -17.98 30.01
N GLY A 197 17.39 -16.92 30.65
CA GLY A 197 18.82 -16.69 30.89
C GLY A 197 19.64 -16.49 29.62
N LEU A 198 19.05 -15.89 28.58
CA LEU A 198 19.69 -15.70 27.28
C LEU A 198 20.66 -14.50 27.32
N ASP A 199 21.87 -14.70 26.83
CA ASP A 199 22.91 -13.66 26.82
C ASP A 199 22.66 -12.69 25.65
N THR A 200 22.22 -11.48 25.97
CA THR A 200 21.91 -10.43 25.00
C THR A 200 23.11 -9.98 24.16
N ALA A 201 24.35 -10.23 24.59
CA ALA A 201 25.53 -9.90 23.80
C ALA A 201 25.75 -10.84 22.60
N THR A 202 25.25 -12.07 22.70
CA THR A 202 25.45 -13.12 21.68
C THR A 202 24.15 -13.59 21.04
N THR A 203 23.00 -13.31 21.68
CA THR A 203 21.68 -13.65 21.15
C THR A 203 21.39 -12.88 19.87
N ARG A 204 20.82 -13.60 18.90
CA ARG A 204 20.29 -13.04 17.66
C ARG A 204 18.77 -13.10 17.68
N ILE A 205 18.12 -12.09 17.12
CA ILE A 205 16.66 -11.95 17.13
C ILE A 205 16.16 -11.98 15.70
N TRP A 206 15.23 -12.88 15.42
CA TRP A 206 14.45 -12.90 14.19
C TRP A 206 13.05 -12.35 14.48
N ASN A 207 12.82 -11.12 14.07
CA ASN A 207 11.56 -10.42 14.28
C ASN A 207 10.78 -10.37 12.96
N CYS A 208 9.53 -10.83 12.98
CA CYS A 208 8.67 -10.75 11.79
C CYS A 208 7.19 -10.61 12.12
N GLY A 209 6.46 -10.05 11.16
CA GLY A 209 5.01 -9.84 11.26
C GLY A 209 4.41 -9.48 9.91
N HIS A 210 3.15 -9.87 9.71
CA HIS A 210 2.37 -9.60 8.50
C HIS A 210 1.14 -8.74 8.83
N SER A 211 0.70 -7.89 7.90
CA SER A 211 -0.47 -7.01 8.06
C SER A 211 -0.28 -6.15 9.30
N ARG A 212 -1.21 -6.16 10.27
CA ARG A 212 -1.07 -5.47 11.57
C ARG A 212 0.21 -5.83 12.35
N GLY A 213 0.72 -7.05 12.19
CA GLY A 213 1.98 -7.47 12.82
C GLY A 213 3.20 -6.81 12.17
N GLY A 214 3.11 -6.42 10.90
CA GLY A 214 4.16 -5.73 10.16
C GLY A 214 4.61 -4.41 10.79
N PRO A 215 3.74 -3.38 10.96
CA PRO A 215 4.11 -2.11 11.57
C PRO A 215 4.54 -2.26 13.02
N ILE A 216 3.98 -3.19 13.78
CA ILE A 216 4.40 -3.47 15.16
C ILE A 216 5.81 -4.07 15.19
N SER A 217 6.10 -5.04 14.32
CA SER A 217 7.46 -5.56 14.13
C SER A 217 8.42 -4.50 13.61
N ASN A 218 7.97 -3.53 12.81
CA ASN A 218 8.80 -2.42 12.32
C ASN A 218 9.28 -1.53 13.48
N ILE A 219 8.34 -1.11 14.35
CA ILE A 219 8.67 -0.33 15.55
C ILE A 219 9.52 -1.17 16.53
N LEU A 220 9.22 -2.47 16.68
CA LEU A 220 10.01 -3.36 17.53
C LEU A 220 11.44 -3.48 17.01
N GLY A 221 11.64 -3.59 15.70
CA GLY A 221 12.97 -3.59 15.09
C GLY A 221 13.76 -2.33 15.44
N MET A 222 13.12 -1.16 15.36
CA MET A 222 13.73 0.11 15.76
C MET A 222 14.14 0.13 17.24
N ASP A 223 13.26 -0.33 18.13
CA ASP A 223 13.56 -0.37 19.57
C ASP A 223 14.67 -1.40 19.89
N LEU A 224 14.75 -2.50 19.14
CA LEU A 224 15.84 -3.48 19.22
C LEU A 224 17.19 -2.91 18.73
N ASP A 225 17.18 -2.10 17.66
CA ASP A 225 18.39 -1.45 17.11
C ASP A 225 18.90 -0.28 17.99
N THR A 226 18.03 0.26 18.84
CA THR A 226 18.35 1.31 19.82
C THR A 226 18.49 0.77 21.24
N TRP A 227 18.36 -0.55 21.44
CA TRP A 227 18.31 -1.17 22.77
C TRP A 227 19.62 -1.02 23.56
N GLY A 228 20.75 -0.89 22.85
CA GLY A 228 22.05 -0.51 23.40
C GLY A 228 21.98 0.77 24.25
N ASP A 229 21.16 1.74 23.84
CA ASP A 229 20.99 3.02 24.53
C ASP A 229 20.25 2.85 25.88
N ARG A 230 19.58 1.69 26.05
CA ARG A 230 18.84 1.29 27.25
C ARG A 230 19.61 0.27 28.12
N GLY A 231 20.86 -0.04 27.76
CA GLY A 231 21.75 -0.91 28.53
C GLY A 231 21.70 -2.41 28.19
N PHE A 232 21.02 -2.78 27.09
CA PHE A 232 21.07 -4.13 26.54
C PHE A 232 22.28 -4.27 25.59
N SER A 233 22.80 -5.49 25.38
CA SER A 233 23.97 -5.71 24.52
C SER A 233 23.64 -6.21 23.10
N VAL A 234 22.35 -6.34 22.77
CA VAL A 234 21.93 -6.64 21.39
C VAL A 234 22.29 -5.45 20.50
N THR A 235 22.91 -5.72 19.37
CA THR A 235 23.26 -4.73 18.34
C THR A 235 22.44 -4.95 17.08
N PRO A 236 22.30 -3.94 16.19
CA PRO A 236 21.56 -4.10 14.93
C PRO A 236 22.05 -5.29 14.08
N ASP A 237 23.34 -5.60 14.09
CA ASP A 237 23.93 -6.75 13.37
C ASP A 237 23.41 -8.13 13.85
N HIS A 238 22.76 -8.17 15.01
CA HIS A 238 22.15 -9.37 15.59
C HIS A 238 20.62 -9.39 15.45
N VAL A 239 20.01 -8.40 14.81
CA VAL A 239 18.56 -8.26 14.67
C VAL A 239 18.17 -8.40 13.20
N TYR A 240 17.33 -9.38 12.88
CA TYR A 240 16.84 -9.67 11.55
C TYR A 240 15.35 -9.36 11.52
N THR A 241 14.98 -8.16 11.06
CA THR A 241 13.58 -7.74 11.03
C THR A 241 13.03 -7.81 9.62
N TYR A 242 11.97 -8.60 9.43
CA TYR A 242 11.26 -8.75 8.17
C TYR A 242 9.77 -8.50 8.38
N THR A 243 9.28 -7.39 7.84
CA THR A 243 7.87 -6.99 7.94
C THR A 243 7.18 -7.15 6.59
N LEU A 244 5.90 -7.50 6.59
CA LEU A 244 5.18 -7.86 5.38
C LEU A 244 3.82 -7.16 5.38
N ALA A 245 3.45 -6.52 4.28
CA ALA A 245 2.29 -5.61 4.23
C ALA A 245 2.36 -4.55 5.35
N CYS A 246 3.52 -3.88 5.46
CA CYS A 246 3.83 -3.00 6.57
C CYS A 246 3.26 -1.60 6.34
N SER A 247 2.30 -1.20 7.20
CA SER A 247 1.82 0.18 7.29
C SER A 247 2.92 1.16 7.70
N LEU A 248 2.70 2.44 7.48
CA LEU A 248 3.64 3.49 7.90
C LEU A 248 3.48 3.75 9.40
N THR A 249 4.59 3.99 10.10
CA THR A 249 4.67 3.86 11.56
C THR A 249 5.21 5.08 12.29
N THR A 250 5.99 5.96 11.64
CA THR A 250 6.74 7.01 12.32
C THR A 250 6.82 8.34 11.56
N PHE A 251 7.03 9.43 12.30
CA PHE A 251 7.40 10.75 11.77
C PHE A 251 8.91 10.97 11.73
N ASP A 252 9.71 10.01 12.21
CA ASP A 252 11.16 10.12 12.25
C ASP A 252 11.73 10.31 10.83
N GLU A 253 12.42 11.43 10.61
CA GLU A 253 13.05 11.75 9.32
C GLU A 253 14.28 10.87 9.06
N ASP A 254 14.87 10.29 10.10
CA ASP A 254 16.02 9.38 10.02
C ASP A 254 15.58 7.90 9.92
N ALA A 255 14.29 7.62 9.68
CA ALA A 255 13.75 6.26 9.67
C ALA A 255 14.40 5.32 8.63
N HIS A 256 14.92 5.88 7.53
CA HIS A 256 15.67 5.14 6.49
C HIS A 256 17.18 5.17 6.69
N GLY A 257 17.65 5.69 7.83
CA GLY A 257 19.06 5.82 8.15
C GLY A 257 19.76 4.46 8.29
N PRO A 258 21.11 4.42 8.14
CA PRO A 258 21.88 3.17 8.18
C PRO A 258 21.71 2.34 9.46
N ARG A 259 21.29 2.96 10.57
CA ARG A 259 21.03 2.28 11.85
C ARG A 259 19.96 1.21 11.73
N TYR A 260 18.98 1.42 10.86
CA TYR A 260 17.82 0.55 10.66
C TYR A 260 17.96 -0.31 9.39
N GLY A 261 19.17 -0.44 8.84
CA GLY A 261 19.43 -1.13 7.57
C GLY A 261 19.13 -2.64 7.58
N ASN A 262 18.91 -3.21 8.76
CA ASN A 262 18.52 -4.59 9.04
C ASN A 262 17.00 -4.81 9.15
N ILE A 263 16.20 -3.74 8.96
CA ILE A 263 14.74 -3.79 8.90
C ILE A 263 14.32 -3.77 7.42
N TRP A 264 13.69 -4.86 6.98
CA TRP A 264 13.22 -5.03 5.60
C TRP A 264 11.68 -5.06 5.58
N ASN A 265 11.07 -4.14 4.84
CA ASN A 265 9.61 -4.07 4.68
C ASN A 265 9.21 -4.55 3.29
N ILE A 266 8.66 -5.76 3.21
CA ILE A 266 8.22 -6.37 1.96
C ILE A 266 6.77 -5.98 1.71
N ASN A 267 6.55 -5.13 0.71
CA ASN A 267 5.24 -4.60 0.38
C ASN A 267 4.84 -4.98 -1.04
N HIS A 268 3.56 -5.31 -1.23
CA HIS A 268 3.00 -5.46 -2.56
C HIS A 268 2.46 -4.10 -3.01
N PRO A 269 2.85 -3.58 -4.20
CA PRO A 269 2.37 -2.28 -4.68
C PRO A 269 0.85 -2.17 -4.69
N GLU A 270 0.12 -3.25 -4.95
CA GLU A 270 -1.35 -3.24 -5.06
C GLU A 270 -2.05 -3.49 -3.72
N ASP A 271 -1.30 -3.51 -2.61
CA ASP A 271 -1.81 -3.60 -1.25
C ASP A 271 -1.89 -2.20 -0.63
N PHE A 272 -3.10 -1.77 -0.27
CA PHE A 272 -3.33 -0.43 0.30
C PHE A 272 -2.91 -0.34 1.77
N ILE A 273 -2.78 -1.46 2.50
CA ILE A 273 -2.42 -1.46 3.92
C ILE A 273 -1.03 -0.88 4.13
N GLY A 274 -0.11 -1.17 3.21
CA GLY A 274 1.22 -0.59 3.19
C GLY A 274 1.25 0.91 2.85
N ARG A 275 0.10 1.56 2.65
CA ARG A 275 0.00 2.96 2.22
C ARG A 275 -0.83 3.83 3.16
N ILE A 276 -1.30 3.25 4.26
CA ILE A 276 -2.03 3.96 5.32
C ILE A 276 -1.33 3.75 6.67
N PRO A 277 -1.29 4.76 7.57
CA PRO A 277 -1.62 6.17 7.32
C PRO A 277 -0.81 6.76 6.14
N ALA A 278 -1.36 7.76 5.44
CA ALA A 278 -0.77 8.22 4.18
C ALA A 278 0.60 8.85 4.39
N ALA A 279 1.55 8.58 3.49
CA ALA A 279 2.88 9.22 3.52
C ALA A 279 2.78 10.76 3.43
N HIS A 280 1.77 11.28 2.73
CA HIS A 280 1.45 12.72 2.65
C HIS A 280 1.21 13.37 4.02
N TRP A 281 0.85 12.59 5.03
CA TRP A 281 0.68 13.10 6.39
C TRP A 281 1.98 13.19 7.18
N GLY A 282 3.12 12.79 6.59
CA GLY A 282 4.46 12.81 7.20
C GLY A 282 4.89 11.47 7.80
N PHE A 283 4.09 10.42 7.63
CA PHE A 283 4.43 9.08 8.08
C PHE A 283 5.45 8.41 7.14
N ARG A 284 6.31 7.57 7.73
CA ARG A 284 7.33 6.73 7.08
C ARG A 284 7.42 5.36 7.76
N ARG A 285 8.25 4.47 7.25
CA ARG A 285 8.63 3.20 7.90
C ARG A 285 10.11 3.22 8.26
N TYR A 286 10.48 2.53 9.34
CA TYR A 286 11.89 2.25 9.60
C TYR A 286 12.45 1.25 8.59
N GLY A 287 13.70 1.43 8.17
CA GLY A 287 14.43 0.48 7.34
C GLY A 287 14.23 0.64 5.83
N THR A 288 14.31 -0.46 5.10
CA THR A 288 14.27 -0.48 3.62
C THR A 288 12.99 -1.14 3.10
N ASP A 289 12.28 -0.43 2.23
CA ASP A 289 11.12 -0.97 1.53
C ASP A 289 11.54 -1.79 0.30
N VAL A 290 10.93 -2.97 0.16
CA VAL A 290 11.14 -3.92 -0.94
C VAL A 290 9.79 -4.20 -1.58
N PHE A 291 9.67 -3.95 -2.88
CA PHE A 291 8.40 -4.06 -3.58
C PHE A 291 8.30 -5.35 -4.40
N LEU A 292 7.28 -6.15 -4.13
CA LEU A 292 6.97 -7.32 -4.95
C LEU A 292 6.55 -6.90 -6.37
N PRO A 293 6.86 -7.71 -7.41
CA PRO A 293 6.52 -7.34 -8.78
C PRO A 293 5.02 -7.09 -8.98
N SER A 294 4.67 -5.94 -9.57
CA SER A 294 3.32 -5.59 -10.02
C SER A 294 3.36 -5.20 -11.49
N ILE A 295 2.27 -5.46 -12.21
CA ILE A 295 2.10 -5.05 -13.62
C ILE A 295 2.30 -3.54 -13.83
N ALA A 296 2.02 -2.72 -12.80
CA ALA A 296 2.08 -1.27 -12.90
C ALA A 296 3.45 -0.69 -12.53
N THR A 297 4.36 -1.46 -11.93
CA THR A 297 5.62 -0.91 -11.37
C THR A 297 6.84 -1.75 -11.74
N SER A 298 6.69 -3.06 -11.89
CA SER A 298 7.76 -3.98 -12.29
C SER A 298 7.22 -4.98 -13.31
N TYR A 299 6.80 -4.45 -14.45
CA TYR A 299 6.16 -5.17 -15.54
C TYR A 299 6.96 -6.38 -16.00
N ARG A 300 8.28 -6.24 -16.18
CA ARG A 300 9.12 -7.34 -16.65
C ARG A 300 9.15 -8.51 -15.65
N ALA A 301 9.37 -8.21 -14.36
CA ALA A 301 9.41 -9.24 -13.33
C ALA A 301 8.02 -9.83 -13.08
N PHE A 302 6.96 -9.01 -13.18
CA PHE A 302 5.58 -9.46 -13.11
C PHE A 302 5.25 -10.46 -14.22
N GLN A 303 5.57 -10.15 -15.49
CA GLN A 303 5.32 -11.06 -16.62
C GLN A 303 6.03 -12.40 -16.45
N ARG A 304 7.22 -12.42 -15.84
CA ARG A 304 7.98 -13.66 -15.59
C ARG A 304 7.40 -14.49 -14.44
N THR A 305 6.95 -13.84 -13.36
CA THR A 305 6.55 -14.50 -12.12
C THR A 305 5.05 -14.82 -12.04
N LYS A 306 4.18 -14.08 -12.75
CA LYS A 306 2.70 -14.16 -12.64
C LYS A 306 2.18 -15.59 -12.72
N ALA A 307 2.56 -16.34 -13.75
CA ALA A 307 2.04 -17.68 -13.97
C ALA A 307 2.45 -18.68 -12.86
N ASP A 308 3.60 -18.49 -12.23
CA ASP A 308 4.04 -19.30 -11.09
C ASP A 308 3.31 -18.88 -9.81
N ALA A 309 3.21 -17.57 -9.56
CA ALA A 309 2.48 -17.01 -8.43
C ALA A 309 1.00 -17.42 -8.45
N ASP A 310 0.30 -17.28 -9.58
CA ASP A 310 -1.11 -17.67 -9.72
C ASP A 310 -1.33 -19.16 -9.45
N ARG A 311 -0.38 -20.01 -9.90
CA ARG A 311 -0.43 -21.46 -9.67
C ARG A 311 -0.26 -21.79 -8.19
N ARG A 312 0.67 -21.12 -7.51
CA ARG A 312 0.93 -21.30 -6.08
C ARG A 312 -0.24 -20.79 -5.24
N PHE A 313 -0.76 -19.62 -5.57
CA PHE A 313 -1.94 -19.05 -4.90
C PHE A 313 -3.14 -20.01 -5.00
N LEU A 314 -3.41 -20.54 -6.19
CA LEU A 314 -4.46 -21.54 -6.39
C LEU A 314 -4.23 -22.81 -5.55
N ALA A 315 -2.98 -23.25 -5.41
CA ALA A 315 -2.63 -24.41 -4.60
C ALA A 315 -2.80 -24.18 -3.09
N LEU A 316 -2.56 -22.96 -2.62
CA LEU A 316 -2.69 -22.58 -1.20
C LEU A 316 -4.15 -22.28 -0.81
N GLY A 317 -4.88 -21.52 -1.63
CA GLY A 317 -6.21 -21.00 -1.30
C GLY A 317 -7.39 -21.73 -1.95
N GLY A 318 -7.15 -22.62 -2.92
CA GLY A 318 -8.20 -23.36 -3.63
C GLY A 318 -9.07 -22.50 -4.56
N ALA A 319 -8.77 -21.21 -4.70
CA ALA A 319 -9.42 -20.26 -5.60
C ALA A 319 -8.39 -19.59 -6.51
N ARG A 320 -8.81 -19.22 -7.73
CA ARG A 320 -7.95 -18.43 -8.63
C ARG A 320 -7.83 -17.01 -8.07
N ALA A 321 -6.64 -16.43 -8.17
CA ALA A 321 -6.48 -14.99 -7.98
C ALA A 321 -7.36 -14.27 -9.02
N TYR A 322 -8.09 -13.24 -8.59
CA TYR A 322 -8.70 -12.31 -9.54
C TYR A 322 -7.59 -11.44 -10.14
N THR A 323 -7.78 -11.01 -11.37
CA THR A 323 -6.80 -10.19 -12.07
C THR A 323 -6.81 -8.78 -11.52
N VAL A 324 -5.83 -8.48 -10.67
CA VAL A 324 -5.58 -7.13 -10.18
C VAL A 324 -4.65 -6.45 -11.18
N HIS A 325 -5.12 -5.36 -11.79
CA HIS A 325 -4.38 -4.62 -12.83
C HIS A 325 -3.68 -3.40 -12.25
N GLY A 326 -2.80 -3.63 -11.27
CA GLY A 326 -1.89 -2.61 -10.78
C GLY A 326 -2.42 -1.78 -9.61
N ILE A 327 -1.85 -0.59 -9.47
CA ILE A 327 -1.90 0.22 -8.24
C ILE A 327 -3.03 1.26 -8.20
N ALA A 328 -3.83 1.36 -9.25
CA ALA A 328 -4.76 2.48 -9.45
C ALA A 328 -5.86 2.58 -8.39
N GLY A 329 -6.43 1.45 -7.97
CA GLY A 329 -7.45 1.40 -6.92
C GLY A 329 -6.90 1.89 -5.59
N PRO A 330 -5.80 1.29 -5.08
CA PRO A 330 -5.08 1.79 -3.90
C PRO A 330 -4.67 3.26 -4.01
N ASP A 331 -4.15 3.72 -5.15
CA ASP A 331 -3.81 5.13 -5.41
C ASP A 331 -5.05 6.03 -5.21
N SER A 332 -6.19 5.66 -5.81
CA SER A 332 -7.46 6.39 -5.71
C SER A 332 -7.95 6.48 -4.27
N PHE A 333 -7.87 5.38 -3.50
CA PHE A 333 -8.27 5.38 -2.09
C PHE A 333 -7.41 6.32 -1.23
N VAL A 334 -6.08 6.20 -1.31
CA VAL A 334 -5.15 7.04 -0.54
C VAL A 334 -5.33 8.51 -0.92
N HIS A 335 -5.49 8.79 -2.21
CA HIS A 335 -5.74 10.13 -2.72
C HIS A 335 -7.03 10.75 -2.15
N GLU A 336 -8.16 10.01 -2.15
CA GLU A 336 -9.42 10.51 -1.59
C GLU A 336 -9.33 10.72 -0.07
N ALA A 337 -8.59 9.87 0.66
CA ALA A 337 -8.33 10.08 2.08
C ALA A 337 -7.54 11.39 2.33
N VAL A 338 -6.50 11.65 1.53
CA VAL A 338 -5.68 12.88 1.61
C VAL A 338 -6.49 14.12 1.21
N CYS A 339 -7.43 14.00 0.26
CA CYS A 339 -8.33 15.10 -0.09
C CYS A 339 -9.31 15.46 1.04
N CYS A 340 -9.75 14.46 1.82
CA CYS A 340 -10.59 14.67 3.00
C CYS A 340 -9.82 15.26 4.18
N ALA A 341 -8.56 14.88 4.36
CA ALA A 341 -7.69 15.41 5.40
C ALA A 341 -6.24 15.41 4.91
N ALA A 342 -5.62 16.58 4.80
CA ALA A 342 -4.28 16.71 4.26
C ALA A 342 -3.17 16.48 5.30
N THR A 343 -3.52 16.54 6.57
CA THR A 343 -2.60 16.33 7.68
C THR A 343 -3.27 15.49 8.76
N VAL A 344 -2.48 14.90 9.67
CA VAL A 344 -3.05 14.26 10.87
C VAL A 344 -3.88 15.25 11.68
N ALA A 345 -3.48 16.52 11.75
CA ALA A 345 -4.27 17.54 12.44
C ALA A 345 -5.66 17.72 11.84
N GLU A 346 -5.76 17.79 10.51
CA GLU A 346 -7.04 17.85 9.81
C GLU A 346 -7.84 16.56 9.97
N MET A 347 -7.19 15.39 9.99
CA MET A 347 -7.87 14.11 10.16
C MET A 347 -8.74 14.05 11.43
N TYR A 348 -8.32 14.71 12.51
CA TYR A 348 -9.07 14.76 13.78
C TYR A 348 -9.90 16.04 13.95
N ALA A 349 -9.48 17.16 13.36
CA ALA A 349 -10.09 18.47 13.63
C ALA A 349 -10.96 19.03 12.51
N LEU A 350 -10.83 18.57 11.26
CA LEU A 350 -11.55 19.11 10.11
C LEU A 350 -12.88 18.36 9.89
N PRO A 351 -14.04 18.95 10.24
CA PRO A 351 -15.30 18.26 10.04
C PRO A 351 -15.74 18.27 8.57
N HIS A 352 -16.37 17.19 8.15
CA HIS A 352 -17.12 17.10 6.91
C HIS A 352 -18.58 16.73 7.17
N ALA A 353 -19.45 17.12 6.24
CA ALA A 353 -20.87 16.84 6.35
C ALA A 353 -21.14 15.35 6.11
N ALA A 354 -21.85 14.74 7.05
CA ALA A 354 -22.28 13.34 7.02
C ALA A 354 -23.76 13.25 7.43
N GLY A 355 -24.65 13.38 6.45
CA GLY A 355 -26.09 13.47 6.69
C GLY A 355 -26.48 14.78 7.39
N CYS A 356 -26.92 14.71 8.66
CA CYS A 356 -27.28 15.87 9.48
C CYS A 356 -26.25 16.21 10.57
N HIS A 357 -25.10 15.54 10.56
CA HIS A 357 -24.02 15.74 11.52
C HIS A 357 -22.71 16.06 10.81
N TRP A 358 -21.74 16.54 11.57
CA TRP A 358 -20.42 16.93 11.12
C TRP A 358 -19.40 16.06 11.83
N HIS A 359 -18.57 15.35 11.07
CA HIS A 359 -17.64 14.36 11.58
C HIS A 359 -16.26 14.55 10.94
N PRO A 360 -15.15 14.47 11.69
CA PRO A 360 -13.80 14.41 11.14
C PRO A 360 -13.51 13.08 10.45
N PHE A 361 -12.40 13.00 9.71
CA PHE A 361 -12.03 11.78 8.98
C PHE A 361 -11.70 10.62 9.94
N SER A 362 -11.17 10.93 11.14
CA SER A 362 -10.93 9.95 12.20
C SER A 362 -12.19 9.16 12.56
N ASP A 363 -13.35 9.79 12.67
CA ASP A 363 -14.63 9.10 12.94
C ASP A 363 -14.99 8.11 11.82
N PHE A 364 -14.78 8.50 10.56
CA PHE A 364 -14.98 7.62 9.41
C PHE A 364 -14.00 6.44 9.44
N PHE A 365 -12.73 6.71 9.71
CA PHE A 365 -11.69 5.68 9.74
C PHE A 365 -11.90 4.69 10.89
N GLN A 366 -12.26 5.16 12.08
CA GLN A 366 -12.66 4.31 13.21
C GLN A 366 -13.89 3.48 12.87
N ALA A 367 -14.92 4.06 12.24
CA ALA A 367 -16.10 3.30 11.83
C ALA A 367 -15.77 2.23 10.79
N PHE A 368 -14.86 2.53 9.85
CA PHE A 368 -14.35 1.59 8.87
C PHE A 368 -13.64 0.41 9.56
N CYS A 369 -12.70 0.69 10.47
CA CYS A 369 -12.01 -0.34 11.23
C CYS A 369 -13.00 -1.16 12.09
N ARG A 370 -14.04 -0.55 12.67
CA ARG A 370 -15.10 -1.29 13.39
C ARG A 370 -15.85 -2.29 12.51
N VAL A 371 -16.13 -1.96 11.26
CA VAL A 371 -16.77 -2.91 10.32
C VAL A 371 -15.87 -4.12 10.07
N ALA A 372 -14.56 -3.89 9.94
CA ALA A 372 -13.58 -4.96 9.76
C ALA A 372 -13.39 -5.82 11.02
N GLY A 373 -13.38 -5.20 12.22
CA GLY A 373 -13.13 -5.88 13.49
C GLY A 373 -14.35 -6.58 14.15
N THR A 374 -15.57 -6.45 13.59
CA THR A 374 -16.80 -7.00 14.20
C THR A 374 -17.47 -8.08 13.35
N ALA A 375 -18.34 -8.88 13.97
CA ALA A 375 -19.08 -9.98 13.33
C ALA A 375 -20.56 -9.99 13.72
N GLY A 376 -21.38 -10.74 12.97
CA GLY A 376 -22.80 -10.92 13.25
C GLY A 376 -23.59 -9.61 13.31
N LEU A 377 -24.47 -9.46 14.30
CA LEU A 377 -25.31 -8.28 14.49
C LEU A 377 -24.48 -7.00 14.72
N GLU A 378 -23.34 -7.09 15.40
CA GLU A 378 -22.47 -5.92 15.63
C GLU A 378 -21.85 -5.41 14.33
N ARG A 379 -21.51 -6.30 13.39
CA ARG A 379 -21.06 -5.89 12.04
C ARG A 379 -22.16 -5.15 11.29
N VAL A 380 -23.41 -5.62 11.38
CA VAL A 380 -24.56 -4.93 10.75
C VAL A 380 -24.73 -3.52 11.33
N LYS A 381 -24.61 -3.37 12.65
CA LYS A 381 -24.66 -2.05 13.32
C LYS A 381 -23.49 -1.17 12.90
N ALA A 382 -22.26 -1.69 12.89
CA ALA A 382 -21.06 -0.97 12.47
C ALA A 382 -21.18 -0.49 11.01
N ALA A 383 -21.65 -1.37 10.11
CA ALA A 383 -21.86 -1.03 8.71
C ALA A 383 -22.93 0.05 8.53
N ALA A 384 -24.02 -0.01 9.31
CA ALA A 384 -25.03 1.04 9.31
C ALA A 384 -24.49 2.39 9.81
N SER A 385 -23.57 2.39 10.79
CA SER A 385 -22.88 3.60 11.25
C SER A 385 -21.94 4.15 10.18
N LEU A 386 -21.11 3.30 9.57
CA LEU A 386 -20.22 3.70 8.48
C LEU A 386 -20.99 4.29 7.29
N ALA A 387 -22.12 3.68 6.91
CA ALA A 387 -22.98 4.16 5.83
C ALA A 387 -23.57 5.56 6.12
N ARG A 388 -23.80 5.92 7.39
CA ARG A 388 -24.24 7.29 7.76
C ARG A 388 -23.12 8.31 7.59
N LEU A 389 -21.88 7.92 7.91
CA LEU A 389 -20.71 8.78 7.75
C LEU A 389 -20.37 9.02 6.28
N ALA A 390 -20.60 8.03 5.43
CA ALA A 390 -20.30 8.12 4.00
C ALA A 390 -21.27 8.99 3.18
N ALA A 391 -22.27 9.65 3.80
CA ALA A 391 -23.18 10.55 3.10
C ALA A 391 -22.55 11.94 2.90
N GLY A 392 -21.67 12.08 1.89
CA GLY A 392 -20.98 13.34 1.58
C GLY A 392 -19.55 13.13 1.11
N ALA A 393 -18.61 13.91 1.64
CA ALA A 393 -17.18 13.87 1.29
C ALA A 393 -16.56 12.47 1.39
N TYR A 394 -16.92 11.71 2.42
CA TYR A 394 -16.37 10.37 2.67
C TYR A 394 -16.91 9.28 1.73
N TRP A 395 -17.92 9.58 0.89
CA TRP A 395 -18.43 8.61 -0.09
C TRP A 395 -17.34 8.13 -1.04
N HIS A 396 -16.49 9.03 -1.53
CA HIS A 396 -15.46 8.68 -2.51
C HIS A 396 -14.40 7.75 -1.91
N ALA A 397 -13.95 8.04 -0.68
CA ALA A 397 -13.08 7.12 0.07
C ALA A 397 -13.75 5.76 0.33
N LEU A 398 -15.05 5.73 0.68
CA LEU A 398 -15.78 4.48 0.88
C LEU A 398 -16.03 3.71 -0.42
N SER A 399 -16.25 4.41 -1.54
CA SER A 399 -16.63 3.81 -2.83
C SER A 399 -15.56 2.86 -3.36
N TYR A 400 -14.27 3.12 -3.09
CA TYR A 400 -13.21 2.14 -3.31
C TYR A 400 -13.51 0.80 -2.65
N PHE A 401 -13.92 0.80 -1.38
CA PHE A 401 -14.23 -0.45 -0.70
C PHE A 401 -15.48 -1.11 -1.26
N VAL A 402 -16.52 -0.34 -1.59
CA VAL A 402 -17.74 -0.90 -2.18
C VAL A 402 -17.46 -1.54 -3.54
N GLU A 403 -16.72 -0.86 -4.40
CA GLU A 403 -16.55 -1.24 -5.81
C GLU A 403 -15.37 -2.20 -6.04
N ASP A 404 -14.26 -1.97 -5.33
CA ASP A 404 -12.98 -2.65 -5.54
C ASP A 404 -12.64 -3.66 -4.42
N GLN A 405 -13.48 -3.80 -3.39
CA GLN A 405 -13.32 -4.83 -2.34
C GLN A 405 -14.58 -5.71 -2.19
N PHE A 406 -15.76 -5.11 -2.09
CA PHE A 406 -17.01 -5.86 -1.89
C PHE A 406 -17.57 -6.41 -3.20
N LEU A 407 -17.57 -5.62 -4.29
CA LEU A 407 -18.10 -6.03 -5.60
C LEU A 407 -17.06 -6.76 -6.45
N LYS A 408 -15.77 -6.50 -6.23
CA LYS A 408 -14.63 -7.22 -6.81
C LYS A 408 -13.64 -7.46 -5.66
N PRO A 409 -13.38 -8.69 -5.19
CA PRO A 409 -12.52 -8.90 -4.02
C PRO A 409 -11.02 -8.78 -4.40
N LEU A 410 -10.61 -7.65 -4.98
CA LEU A 410 -9.26 -7.47 -5.54
C LEU A 410 -8.21 -7.34 -4.43
N SER A 411 -8.51 -6.57 -3.39
CA SER A 411 -7.56 -6.25 -2.34
C SER A 411 -7.53 -7.17 -1.12
N PRO A 412 -8.61 -7.88 -0.72
CA PRO A 412 -8.47 -8.98 0.23
C PRO A 412 -7.51 -10.05 -0.30
N ILE A 413 -7.42 -10.21 -1.64
CA ILE A 413 -6.46 -11.11 -2.28
C ILE A 413 -5.06 -10.52 -2.27
N THR A 414 -4.88 -9.24 -2.62
CA THR A 414 -3.52 -8.66 -2.66
C THR A 414 -2.84 -8.61 -1.30
N HIS A 415 -3.63 -8.44 -0.24
CA HIS A 415 -3.20 -8.38 1.15
C HIS A 415 -3.11 -9.76 1.84
N ASN A 416 -3.68 -10.83 1.28
CA ASN A 416 -3.74 -12.13 1.96
C ASN A 416 -2.35 -12.79 2.07
N GLU A 417 -2.15 -13.52 3.17
CA GLU A 417 -0.93 -14.27 3.48
C GLU A 417 -0.48 -15.23 2.36
N GLN A 418 -1.42 -15.93 1.73
CA GLN A 418 -1.20 -16.85 0.63
C GLN A 418 -0.70 -16.13 -0.63
N HIS A 419 -1.13 -14.89 -0.85
CA HIS A 419 -0.74 -14.12 -2.01
C HIS A 419 0.69 -13.59 -1.87
N TYR A 420 1.04 -13.06 -0.69
CA TYR A 420 2.44 -12.71 -0.39
C TYR A 420 3.35 -13.93 -0.49
N LEU A 421 2.96 -15.08 0.10
CA LEU A 421 3.70 -16.34 -0.02
C LEU A 421 3.91 -16.75 -1.47
N ALA A 422 2.83 -16.79 -2.26
CA ALA A 422 2.89 -17.23 -3.65
C ALA A 422 3.80 -16.36 -4.51
N ARG A 423 3.80 -15.03 -4.29
CA ARG A 423 4.66 -14.10 -5.02
C ARG A 423 6.11 -14.19 -4.59
N LEU A 424 6.38 -14.25 -3.29
CA LEU A 424 7.72 -14.44 -2.75
C LEU A 424 8.35 -15.73 -3.28
N GLU A 425 7.63 -16.85 -3.21
CA GLU A 425 8.13 -18.12 -3.74
C GLU A 425 8.34 -18.12 -5.26
N ALA A 426 7.53 -17.36 -6.02
CA ALA A 426 7.70 -17.22 -7.46
C ALA A 426 8.94 -16.37 -7.82
N VAL A 427 9.17 -15.30 -7.06
CA VAL A 427 10.39 -14.48 -7.13
C VAL A 427 11.63 -15.33 -6.81
N ASP A 428 11.57 -16.10 -5.72
CA ASP A 428 12.66 -16.99 -5.29
C ASP A 428 12.99 -18.04 -6.35
N ALA A 429 11.97 -18.66 -6.94
CA ALA A 429 12.13 -19.74 -7.92
C ALA A 429 12.84 -19.27 -9.20
N LEU A 430 12.69 -17.99 -9.55
CA LEU A 430 13.31 -17.39 -10.74
C LEU A 430 14.57 -16.60 -10.42
N GLY A 431 14.90 -16.43 -9.14
CA GLY A 431 16.02 -15.61 -8.69
C GLY A 431 15.87 -14.13 -9.08
N GLU A 432 14.63 -13.61 -9.08
CA GLU A 432 14.42 -12.19 -9.38
C GLU A 432 14.97 -11.32 -8.24
N ASP A 433 15.66 -10.23 -8.60
CA ASP A 433 16.10 -9.21 -7.64
C ASP A 433 14.98 -8.17 -7.47
N VAL A 434 14.48 -8.06 -6.25
CA VAL A 434 13.39 -7.14 -5.88
C VAL A 434 13.87 -5.88 -5.18
N LEU A 435 15.18 -5.75 -4.89
CA LEU A 435 15.72 -4.57 -4.21
C LEU A 435 15.63 -3.30 -5.06
N ASP A 436 15.65 -3.42 -6.38
CA ASP A 436 15.42 -2.30 -7.30
C ASP A 436 13.93 -2.07 -7.61
N GLY A 437 13.02 -2.78 -6.94
CA GLY A 437 11.57 -2.72 -7.18
C GLY A 437 10.93 -1.34 -6.96
N TRP A 438 11.65 -0.41 -6.31
CA TRP A 438 11.26 0.99 -6.16
C TRP A 438 11.45 1.82 -7.44
N ARG A 439 12.26 1.34 -8.41
CA ARG A 439 12.43 1.97 -9.73
C ARG A 439 11.44 1.38 -10.72
N ALA A 440 10.33 2.09 -10.95
CA ALA A 440 9.31 1.59 -11.85
C ALA A 440 9.79 1.46 -13.32
N ASP A 441 9.56 0.29 -13.93
CA ASP A 441 9.84 0.01 -15.36
C ASP A 441 8.64 0.32 -16.27
N THR A 442 7.70 1.10 -15.77
CA THR A 442 6.53 1.60 -16.49
C THR A 442 6.46 3.13 -16.39
N ARG A 443 5.56 3.72 -17.18
CA ARG A 443 5.12 5.12 -17.07
C ARG A 443 3.62 5.18 -16.93
N ARG A 444 3.13 5.96 -15.96
CA ARG A 444 1.70 6.24 -15.83
C ARG A 444 1.34 7.33 -16.83
N ILE A 445 0.45 7.02 -17.75
CA ILE A 445 -0.17 7.99 -18.65
C ILE A 445 -1.59 8.23 -18.14
N THR A 446 -1.90 9.48 -17.84
CA THR A 446 -3.24 9.92 -17.44
C THR A 446 -3.83 10.77 -18.55
N PHE A 447 -5.01 10.42 -19.04
CA PHE A 447 -5.78 11.22 -19.97
C PHE A 447 -6.96 11.89 -19.25
N TYR A 448 -7.17 13.16 -19.57
CA TYR A 448 -8.26 13.98 -19.06
C TYR A 448 -9.22 14.31 -20.21
N GLY A 449 -10.46 13.82 -20.14
CA GLY A 449 -11.49 14.05 -21.16
C GLY A 449 -12.35 12.83 -21.48
N THR A 450 -13.42 13.05 -22.26
CA THR A 450 -14.41 12.03 -22.67
C THR A 450 -13.92 11.16 -23.83
N LEU A 451 -13.02 10.24 -23.50
CA LEU A 451 -12.32 9.37 -24.45
C LEU A 451 -12.60 7.88 -24.18
N ASP A 452 -12.57 7.06 -25.23
CA ASP A 452 -12.33 5.62 -25.13
C ASP A 452 -10.86 5.34 -25.44
N VAL A 453 -10.28 4.31 -24.83
CA VAL A 453 -8.85 3.98 -24.95
C VAL A 453 -8.68 2.53 -25.37
N ASP A 454 -7.92 2.31 -26.43
CA ASP A 454 -7.42 0.99 -26.84
C ASP A 454 -5.88 0.98 -26.74
N VAL A 455 -5.33 0.02 -26.01
CA VAL A 455 -3.89 -0.26 -25.99
C VAL A 455 -3.62 -1.45 -26.91
N VAL A 456 -2.80 -1.23 -27.94
CA VAL A 456 -2.46 -2.22 -28.97
C VAL A 456 -1.01 -2.63 -28.80
N CYS A 457 -0.77 -3.91 -28.52
CA CYS A 457 0.58 -4.47 -28.54
C CYS A 457 0.99 -4.78 -29.98
N LEU A 458 2.18 -4.34 -30.38
CA LEU A 458 2.74 -4.61 -31.70
C LEU A 458 3.22 -6.06 -31.82
N ASP A 459 3.06 -6.66 -33.01
CA ASP A 459 3.43 -8.06 -33.28
C ASP A 459 4.96 -8.26 -33.40
N ASP A 460 5.69 -7.21 -33.84
CA ASP A 460 7.16 -7.17 -33.84
C ASP A 460 7.63 -6.22 -32.72
N PRO A 461 8.49 -6.67 -31.79
CA PRO A 461 9.10 -5.76 -30.83
C PRO A 461 9.95 -4.74 -31.59
N HIS A 462 9.85 -3.46 -31.22
CA HIS A 462 10.83 -2.48 -31.65
C HIS A 462 12.24 -3.01 -31.28
N PRO A 463 13.23 -3.00 -32.21
CA PRO A 463 14.59 -3.33 -31.85
C PRO A 463 15.15 -2.17 -31.05
N THR A 464 14.96 -2.15 -29.74
CA THR A 464 15.61 -1.17 -28.86
C THR A 464 16.15 -1.84 -27.61
N ASP A 465 17.28 -2.51 -27.81
CA ASP A 465 18.34 -2.68 -26.80
C ASP A 465 19.12 -1.37 -26.58
N THR A 466 18.48 -0.22 -26.75
CA THR A 466 19.11 1.10 -26.67
C THR A 466 18.16 2.08 -26.01
N PHE A 467 18.51 2.46 -24.77
CA PHE A 467 18.24 3.80 -24.24
C PHE A 467 18.50 4.81 -25.36
N ASN A 468 17.44 5.42 -25.89
CA ASN A 468 17.59 6.34 -27.02
C ASN A 468 17.73 7.77 -26.46
N ASP A 469 18.99 8.18 -26.30
CA ASP A 469 19.40 9.57 -26.10
C ASP A 469 19.02 10.40 -27.34
N GLY A 470 17.84 11.00 -27.29
CA GLY A 470 17.47 12.16 -28.11
C GLY A 470 16.75 11.89 -29.43
N ALA A 471 15.51 12.38 -29.52
CA ALA A 471 15.07 13.28 -30.60
C ALA A 471 13.62 13.81 -30.41
N VAL A 472 13.53 15.13 -30.19
CA VAL A 472 12.60 16.11 -30.80
C VAL A 472 11.18 16.33 -30.22
N SER A 473 11.07 17.54 -29.65
CA SER A 473 10.00 18.56 -29.70
C SER A 473 8.65 18.23 -30.37
N LEU A 474 7.57 18.59 -29.66
CA LEU A 474 6.27 18.91 -30.28
C LEU A 474 5.88 20.36 -29.99
N GLU A 475 6.19 21.24 -30.93
CA GLU A 475 5.25 22.29 -31.33
C GLU A 475 4.72 21.94 -32.72
N GLY A 476 3.42 21.63 -32.81
CA GLY A 476 2.67 21.56 -34.07
C GLY A 476 3.19 20.55 -35.11
N ALA A 477 2.95 19.26 -34.93
CA ALA A 477 2.94 18.30 -36.04
C ALA A 477 2.04 17.09 -35.74
N ALA A 478 1.28 16.68 -36.75
CA ALA A 478 0.35 15.57 -36.73
C ALA A 478 1.04 14.26 -36.33
N LEU A 479 0.46 13.58 -35.33
CA LEU A 479 0.75 12.19 -35.01
C LEU A 479 0.56 11.35 -36.29
N GLN A 480 1.62 10.69 -36.75
CA GLN A 480 1.53 9.93 -38.01
C GLN A 480 0.72 8.65 -37.76
N PRO A 481 -0.43 8.44 -38.45
CA PRO A 481 -1.17 7.19 -38.36
C PRO A 481 -0.32 6.04 -38.90
N ARG A 482 0.00 5.05 -38.06
CA ARG A 482 0.55 3.75 -38.50
C ARG A 482 -0.59 2.76 -38.79
N ALA A 483 -0.34 1.79 -39.67
CA ALA A 483 -1.30 0.74 -40.01
C ALA A 483 -1.60 -0.17 -38.79
N GLU A 484 -2.83 -0.69 -38.70
CA GLU A 484 -3.31 -1.66 -37.69
C GLU A 484 -2.61 -3.03 -37.80
N GLY A 485 -1.32 -3.10 -37.48
CA GLY A 485 -0.67 -4.35 -37.04
C GLY A 485 -0.71 -4.43 -35.52
N GLY A 486 -0.86 -5.62 -34.95
CA GLY A 486 -0.93 -5.82 -33.50
C GLY A 486 -2.32 -6.16 -32.94
N ARG A 487 -2.34 -6.52 -31.67
CA ARG A 487 -3.52 -7.00 -30.92
C ARG A 487 -3.89 -6.01 -29.83
N VAL A 488 -5.18 -5.71 -29.68
CA VAL A 488 -5.67 -4.97 -28.51
C VAL A 488 -5.47 -5.84 -27.27
N VAL A 489 -4.75 -5.32 -26.28
CA VAL A 489 -4.38 -6.04 -25.05
C VAL A 489 -4.96 -5.41 -23.78
N SER A 490 -5.40 -4.16 -23.85
CA SER A 490 -6.17 -3.50 -22.79
C SER A 490 -7.13 -2.48 -23.42
N ARG A 491 -8.30 -2.28 -22.81
CA ARG A 491 -9.33 -1.34 -23.31
C ARG A 491 -10.10 -0.67 -22.18
N ILE A 492 -10.43 0.60 -22.40
CA ILE A 492 -11.38 1.38 -21.61
C ILE A 492 -12.46 1.94 -22.55
N VAL A 493 -13.74 1.71 -22.21
CA VAL A 493 -14.89 2.32 -22.89
C VAL A 493 -15.70 3.11 -21.87
N GLY A 494 -15.72 4.44 -22.01
CA GLY A 494 -16.23 5.37 -21.01
C GLY A 494 -15.53 5.17 -19.66
N ASP A 495 -16.27 4.73 -18.66
CA ASP A 495 -15.82 4.49 -17.29
C ASP A 495 -15.51 3.00 -17.00
N LYS A 496 -15.49 2.15 -18.04
CA LYS A 496 -15.37 0.70 -17.87
C LYS A 496 -14.14 0.14 -18.56
N VAL A 497 -13.36 -0.60 -17.79
CA VAL A 497 -12.29 -1.45 -18.30
C VAL A 497 -12.88 -2.75 -18.84
N ASP A 498 -12.38 -3.23 -19.99
CA ASP A 498 -12.73 -4.53 -20.56
C ASP A 498 -11.96 -5.66 -19.83
N PRO A 499 -12.61 -6.47 -18.99
CA PRO A 499 -11.93 -7.47 -18.16
C PRO A 499 -11.42 -8.66 -18.96
N ASP A 500 -11.94 -8.93 -20.16
CA ASP A 500 -11.53 -10.10 -20.96
C ASP A 500 -10.13 -9.91 -21.57
N LEU A 501 -9.69 -8.66 -21.70
CA LEU A 501 -8.36 -8.30 -22.22
C LEU A 501 -7.28 -8.28 -21.14
N LEU A 502 -7.70 -8.04 -19.90
CA LEU A 502 -6.82 -7.95 -18.73
C LEU A 502 -6.03 -9.24 -18.47
N ASP A 503 -6.60 -10.41 -18.73
CA ASP A 503 -5.91 -11.69 -18.56
C ASP A 503 -5.00 -12.11 -19.73
N THR A 504 -4.89 -11.28 -20.77
CA THR A 504 -4.11 -11.65 -21.96
C THR A 504 -2.61 -11.51 -21.73
N PRO A 505 -1.77 -12.37 -22.35
CA PRO A 505 -0.34 -12.11 -22.43
C PRO A 505 -0.14 -10.73 -23.04
N ASP A 506 0.78 -9.93 -22.48
CA ASP A 506 1.08 -8.56 -22.90
C ASP A 506 0.04 -7.48 -22.54
N SER A 507 -0.98 -7.80 -21.74
CA SER A 507 -1.88 -6.79 -21.15
C SER A 507 -1.08 -5.75 -20.37
N VAL A 508 -1.53 -4.49 -20.39
CA VAL A 508 -1.02 -3.44 -19.50
C VAL A 508 -2.07 -3.08 -18.45
N ALA A 509 -1.63 -2.53 -17.32
CA ALA A 509 -2.56 -1.98 -16.34
C ALA A 509 -3.30 -0.77 -16.91
N VAL A 510 -4.62 -0.77 -16.75
CA VAL A 510 -5.52 0.32 -17.15
C VAL A 510 -6.56 0.52 -16.05
N TYR A 511 -6.98 1.76 -15.85
CA TYR A 511 -7.96 2.13 -14.84
C TYR A 511 -8.77 3.35 -15.29
N ALA A 512 -10.08 3.28 -15.10
CA ALA A 512 -10.99 4.39 -15.32
C ALA A 512 -11.42 4.93 -13.95
N ASP A 513 -10.91 6.08 -13.58
CA ASP A 513 -11.24 6.73 -12.32
C ASP A 513 -12.41 7.69 -12.52
N HIS A 514 -13.63 7.16 -12.42
CA HIS A 514 -14.85 7.97 -12.51
C HIS A 514 -14.97 8.99 -11.37
N ARG A 515 -14.18 8.85 -10.28
CA ARG A 515 -14.19 9.76 -9.13
C ARG A 515 -13.39 11.03 -9.42
N ALA A 516 -12.43 10.95 -10.34
CA ALA A 516 -11.54 12.02 -10.76
C ALA A 516 -11.63 12.34 -12.28
N ASP A 517 -12.60 11.75 -12.99
CA ASP A 517 -12.81 11.88 -14.45
C ASP A 517 -11.53 11.73 -15.29
N ARG A 518 -10.73 10.71 -14.96
CA ARG A 518 -9.45 10.44 -15.60
C ARG A 518 -9.29 8.98 -16.00
N LEU A 519 -8.56 8.78 -17.09
CA LEU A 519 -8.21 7.45 -17.60
C LEU A 519 -6.72 7.24 -17.44
N CYS A 520 -6.35 6.23 -16.65
CA CYS A 520 -4.96 5.91 -16.34
C CYS A 520 -4.54 4.62 -17.02
N LEU A 521 -3.30 4.56 -17.50
CA LEU A 521 -2.66 3.34 -17.99
C LEU A 521 -1.17 3.35 -17.65
N TRP A 522 -0.59 2.18 -17.44
CA TRP A 522 0.84 2.03 -17.13
C TRP A 522 1.53 1.33 -18.29
N LEU A 523 2.25 2.11 -19.11
CA LEU A 523 2.97 1.59 -20.26
C LEU A 523 4.38 1.15 -19.87
N PRO A 524 4.80 -0.07 -20.21
CA PRO A 524 6.19 -0.50 -20.06
C PRO A 524 7.14 0.39 -20.85
N VAL A 525 8.33 0.64 -20.30
CA VAL A 525 9.34 1.52 -20.92
C VAL A 525 9.97 0.96 -22.20
N ASP A 526 9.66 -0.29 -22.57
CA ASP A 526 10.08 -0.91 -23.84
C ASP A 526 9.38 -0.31 -25.07
N GLY A 527 8.32 0.48 -24.88
CA GLY A 527 7.67 1.27 -25.93
C GLY A 527 6.92 0.46 -26.99
N ARG A 528 6.68 -0.85 -26.80
CA ARG A 528 6.11 -1.76 -27.82
C ARG A 528 4.59 -1.64 -28.03
N TYR A 529 3.98 -0.52 -27.66
CA TYR A 529 2.54 -0.34 -27.65
C TYR A 529 2.12 0.88 -28.47
N LEU A 530 0.92 0.82 -29.03
CA LEU A 530 0.20 2.00 -29.53
C LEU A 530 -0.97 2.29 -28.61
N VAL A 531 -1.25 3.57 -28.37
CA VAL A 531 -2.43 4.01 -27.62
C VAL A 531 -3.38 4.72 -28.57
N ARG A 532 -4.56 4.13 -28.80
CA ARG A 532 -5.62 4.73 -29.60
C ARG A 532 -6.65 5.37 -28.67
N LEU A 533 -6.81 6.69 -28.81
CA LEU A 533 -7.82 7.48 -28.13
C LEU A 533 -8.97 7.73 -29.09
N THR A 534 -10.22 7.48 -28.70
CA THR A 534 -11.40 7.76 -29.52
C THR A 534 -12.32 8.71 -28.78
N ALA A 535 -12.64 9.85 -29.40
CA ALA A 535 -13.51 10.83 -28.75
C ALA A 535 -14.97 10.38 -28.73
N ARG A 536 -15.62 10.53 -27.57
CA ARG A 536 -17.05 10.23 -27.42
C ARG A 536 -17.95 11.43 -27.74
N GLU A 537 -17.39 12.63 -27.67
CA GLU A 537 -18.09 13.90 -27.84
C GLU A 537 -17.29 14.85 -28.75
N ASP A 538 -17.96 15.85 -29.32
CA ASP A 538 -17.32 16.83 -30.18
C ASP A 538 -16.46 17.82 -29.38
N ASN A 539 -15.29 18.14 -29.94
CA ASN A 539 -14.25 18.97 -29.30
C ASN A 539 -13.72 18.39 -27.99
N ALA A 540 -13.72 17.06 -27.84
CA ALA A 540 -13.07 16.39 -26.71
C ALA A 540 -11.59 16.76 -26.71
N ALA A 541 -11.18 17.56 -25.71
CA ALA A 541 -9.79 17.93 -25.53
C ALA A 541 -8.98 16.68 -25.18
N ILE A 542 -7.76 16.62 -25.69
CA ILE A 542 -6.79 15.61 -25.28
C ILE A 542 -5.73 16.35 -24.48
N ASP A 543 -5.91 16.34 -23.17
CA ASP A 543 -4.89 16.76 -22.21
C ASP A 543 -4.43 15.51 -21.47
N ALA A 544 -3.12 15.43 -21.23
CA ALA A 544 -2.53 14.23 -20.68
C ALA A 544 -1.26 14.51 -19.90
N THR A 545 -1.00 13.64 -18.95
CA THR A 545 0.25 13.63 -18.18
C THR A 545 0.95 12.30 -18.33
N CYS A 546 2.29 12.34 -18.40
CA CYS A 546 3.15 11.18 -18.37
C CYS A 546 4.04 11.27 -17.13
N ALA A 547 3.94 10.29 -16.25
CA ALA A 547 4.58 10.32 -14.94
C ALA A 547 5.44 9.08 -14.67
N VAL A 548 6.56 9.30 -13.96
CA VAL A 548 7.22 8.26 -13.18
C VAL A 548 6.56 8.24 -11.81
N CYS A 549 6.09 7.08 -11.39
CA CYS A 549 5.49 6.89 -10.08
C CYS A 549 6.37 5.97 -9.22
N HIS A 550 6.45 6.28 -7.94
CA HIS A 550 6.88 5.33 -6.92
C HIS A 550 5.87 4.17 -6.84
N PRO A 551 6.26 2.95 -6.45
CA PRO A 551 5.32 1.83 -6.35
C PRO A 551 4.14 2.02 -5.41
N GLU A 552 4.19 3.02 -4.52
CA GLU A 552 3.10 3.40 -3.63
C GLU A 552 2.23 4.56 -4.17
N GLY A 553 2.39 4.92 -5.45
CA GLY A 553 1.51 5.84 -6.18
C GLY A 553 1.99 7.29 -6.27
N ALA A 554 2.96 7.69 -5.44
CA ALA A 554 3.49 9.05 -5.45
C ALA A 554 4.15 9.39 -6.80
N VAL A 555 3.84 10.56 -7.35
CA VAL A 555 4.43 11.04 -8.61
C VAL A 555 5.82 11.61 -8.32
N LEU A 556 6.84 11.04 -8.96
CA LEU A 556 8.23 11.45 -8.78
C LEU A 556 8.66 12.51 -9.80
N ALA A 557 8.18 12.36 -11.04
CA ALA A 557 8.41 13.32 -12.12
C ALA A 557 7.26 13.22 -13.11
N GLN A 558 6.92 14.34 -13.74
CA GLN A 558 5.81 14.42 -14.68
C GLN A 558 6.12 15.37 -15.84
N GLU A 559 5.60 15.01 -17.02
CA GLU A 559 5.44 15.91 -18.16
C GLU A 559 3.98 16.01 -18.57
N VAL A 560 3.64 17.14 -19.18
CA VAL A 560 2.30 17.48 -19.64
C VAL A 560 2.31 17.57 -21.15
N PHE A 561 1.31 17.01 -21.81
CA PHE A 561 1.13 17.22 -23.25
C PHE A 561 -0.34 17.37 -23.59
N SER A 562 -0.60 18.16 -24.62
CA SER A 562 -1.95 18.31 -25.19
C SER A 562 -1.89 18.10 -26.70
N ALA A 563 -2.86 17.34 -27.22
CA ALA A 563 -2.96 17.02 -28.65
C ALA A 563 -4.12 17.74 -29.35
N GLY A 564 -4.62 18.84 -28.76
CA GLY A 564 -5.76 19.60 -29.29
C GLY A 564 -7.09 18.94 -28.95
N SER A 565 -8.05 18.95 -29.89
CA SER A 565 -9.38 18.36 -29.69
C SER A 565 -9.80 17.49 -30.88
N LEU A 566 -10.64 16.49 -30.60
CA LEU A 566 -11.20 15.57 -31.59
C LEU A 566 -12.71 15.75 -31.74
N ALA A 567 -13.22 15.45 -32.94
CA ALA A 567 -14.65 15.31 -33.18
C ALA A 567 -15.13 13.93 -32.73
N ALA A 568 -16.42 13.80 -32.38
CA ALA A 568 -16.99 12.54 -31.92
C ALA A 568 -16.73 11.40 -32.92
N GLY A 569 -16.35 10.23 -32.40
CA GLY A 569 -16.02 9.02 -33.17
C GLY A 569 -14.69 9.05 -33.91
N HIS A 570 -13.94 10.16 -33.88
CA HIS A 570 -12.59 10.22 -34.46
C HIS A 570 -11.56 9.73 -33.46
N SER A 571 -10.48 9.13 -33.97
CA SER A 571 -9.42 8.58 -33.16
C SER A 571 -8.07 9.26 -33.40
N LEU A 572 -7.28 9.33 -32.35
CA LEU A 572 -5.87 9.68 -32.36
C LEU A 572 -5.05 8.47 -31.92
N VAL A 573 -3.96 8.16 -32.63
CA VAL A 573 -3.06 7.06 -32.26
C VAL A 573 -1.72 7.64 -31.84
N LEU A 574 -1.26 7.27 -30.65
CA LEU A 574 0.00 7.67 -30.04
C LEU A 574 0.97 6.48 -30.05
N ASP A 575 2.24 6.74 -30.35
CA ASP A 575 3.32 5.76 -30.22
C ASP A 575 3.74 5.67 -28.75
N GLY A 576 3.73 4.45 -28.18
CA GLY A 576 4.10 4.21 -26.80
C GLY A 576 5.55 4.57 -26.51
N ALA A 577 6.46 4.40 -27.48
CA ALA A 577 7.86 4.82 -27.33
C ALA A 577 7.97 6.35 -27.12
N ASP A 578 7.17 7.12 -27.84
CA ASP A 578 7.13 8.58 -27.70
C ASP A 578 6.49 9.01 -26.38
N LEU A 579 5.58 8.21 -25.81
CA LEU A 579 4.97 8.50 -24.52
C LEU A 579 5.95 8.23 -23.38
N VAL A 580 6.60 7.05 -23.37
CA VAL A 580 7.45 6.65 -22.26
C VAL A 580 8.82 7.35 -22.24
N GLY A 581 9.29 7.82 -23.40
CA GLY A 581 10.57 8.51 -23.56
C GLY A 581 10.58 10.00 -23.17
N ARG A 582 9.45 10.57 -22.74
CA ARG A 582 9.29 12.03 -22.57
C ARG A 582 9.97 12.64 -21.34
N LEU A 583 10.27 11.87 -20.29
CA LEU A 583 10.64 12.48 -19.01
C LEU A 583 12.09 13.00 -18.96
N PRO A 584 12.36 14.16 -18.31
CA PRO A 584 13.72 14.66 -18.12
C PRO A 584 14.52 13.71 -17.23
N GLN A 585 15.50 13.02 -17.80
CA GLN A 585 16.30 11.98 -17.13
C GLN A 585 16.90 12.46 -15.79
N GLY A 586 17.33 13.72 -15.70
CA GLY A 586 17.89 14.29 -14.46
C GLY A 586 16.89 14.40 -13.29
N ARG A 587 15.63 14.78 -13.54
CA ARG A 587 14.62 14.91 -12.47
C ARG A 587 14.26 13.55 -11.86
N VAL A 588 14.21 12.53 -12.69
CA VAL A 588 13.89 11.15 -12.27
C VAL A 588 15.00 10.60 -11.39
N GLU A 589 16.26 10.76 -11.81
CA GLU A 589 17.43 10.29 -11.06
C GLU A 589 17.56 10.99 -9.70
N GLU A 590 17.27 12.30 -9.62
CA GLU A 590 17.25 13.06 -8.37
C GLU A 590 16.15 12.58 -7.41
N ALA A 591 14.92 12.40 -7.90
CA ALA A 591 13.81 11.89 -7.08
C ALA A 591 14.10 10.49 -6.55
N TRP A 592 14.70 9.65 -7.39
CA TRP A 592 15.14 8.31 -7.02
C TRP A 592 16.24 8.31 -5.96
N ALA A 593 17.24 9.18 -6.08
CA ALA A 593 18.28 9.33 -5.09
C ALA A 593 17.72 9.82 -3.74
N SER A 594 16.83 10.82 -3.78
CA SER A 594 16.16 11.35 -2.58
C SER A 594 15.39 10.26 -1.84
N PHE A 595 14.59 9.47 -2.56
CA PHE A 595 13.83 8.37 -1.96
C PHE A 595 14.76 7.30 -1.38
N ALA A 596 15.79 6.88 -2.13
CA ALA A 596 16.72 5.85 -1.68
C ALA A 596 17.52 6.24 -0.42
N GLU A 597 17.73 7.54 -0.18
CA GLU A 597 18.47 8.04 0.99
C GLU A 597 17.57 8.44 2.16
N ARG A 598 16.34 8.93 1.90
CA ARG A 598 15.51 9.59 2.92
C ARG A 598 14.06 9.11 2.98
N GLY A 599 13.60 8.33 2.01
CA GLY A 599 12.19 7.95 1.88
C GLY A 599 11.24 9.12 1.62
N ASP A 600 11.77 10.26 1.13
CA ASP A 600 10.97 11.47 0.92
C ASP A 600 10.43 11.54 -0.51
N PHE A 601 9.15 11.89 -0.63
CA PHE A 601 8.50 12.21 -1.90
C PHE A 601 8.72 13.67 -2.30
N PRO A 602 8.71 14.00 -3.60
CA PRO A 602 8.75 15.40 -4.02
C PRO A 602 7.52 16.17 -3.53
N PRO A 603 7.63 17.50 -3.37
CA PRO A 603 6.51 18.33 -2.97
C PRO A 603 5.40 18.27 -4.02
N THR A 604 4.16 18.24 -3.55
CA THR A 604 2.95 18.21 -4.37
C THR A 604 2.14 19.49 -4.21
N LEU A 605 1.31 19.78 -5.20
CA LEU A 605 0.38 20.90 -5.23
C LEU A 605 -1.01 20.50 -4.70
N ALA A 606 -1.75 21.52 -4.26
CA ALA A 606 -3.14 21.42 -3.85
C ALA A 606 -4.01 22.45 -4.57
N VAL A 607 -5.25 22.08 -4.82
CA VAL A 607 -6.32 22.99 -5.20
C VAL A 607 -7.39 22.97 -4.13
N ASP A 608 -7.30 23.92 -3.20
CA ASP A 608 -8.17 24.04 -2.04
C ASP A 608 -9.60 24.43 -2.42
N ALA A 609 -10.57 23.85 -1.71
CA ALA A 609 -11.96 24.23 -1.77
C ALA A 609 -12.44 24.71 -0.39
N VAL A 610 -12.87 25.97 -0.30
CA VAL A 610 -13.31 26.60 0.95
C VAL A 610 -14.81 26.87 0.89
N PRO A 611 -15.64 26.31 1.77
CA PRO A 611 -17.06 26.65 1.82
C PRO A 611 -17.27 28.05 2.41
N TYR A 612 -18.26 28.78 1.88
CA TYR A 612 -18.70 30.07 2.39
C TYR A 612 -20.24 30.09 2.53
N PRO A 613 -20.80 30.34 3.72
CA PRO A 613 -20.11 30.53 5.01
C PRO A 613 -19.22 29.33 5.41
N PRO A 614 -18.20 29.54 6.25
CA PRO A 614 -17.33 28.45 6.71
C PRO A 614 -18.10 27.35 7.44
N ARG A 615 -17.53 26.14 7.45
CA ARG A 615 -18.07 25.01 8.23
C ARG A 615 -18.15 25.39 9.73
N PRO A 616 -19.15 24.92 10.48
CA PRO A 616 -20.30 24.10 10.05
C PRO A 616 -21.54 24.93 9.63
N ASP A 617 -21.40 26.26 9.48
CA ASP A 617 -22.50 27.20 9.29
C ASP A 617 -22.93 27.36 7.81
N GLY A 618 -22.28 26.66 6.89
CA GLY A 618 -22.59 26.62 5.46
C GLY A 618 -22.69 25.19 4.92
N GLY A 619 -22.45 25.03 3.61
CA GLY A 619 -22.27 23.70 3.02
C GLY A 619 -20.86 23.14 3.23
N ASP A 620 -20.58 22.00 2.60
CA ASP A 620 -19.25 21.38 2.62
C ASP A 620 -18.63 21.38 1.22
N ALA A 621 -17.31 21.45 1.15
CA ALA A 621 -16.54 21.50 -0.09
C ALA A 621 -15.20 20.80 0.09
N VAL A 622 -14.79 20.01 -0.90
CA VAL A 622 -13.54 19.25 -0.90
C VAL A 622 -12.77 19.59 -2.17
N GLY A 623 -11.51 19.95 -1.96
CA GLY A 623 -10.54 20.20 -3.02
C GLY A 623 -9.76 18.95 -3.38
N ASP A 624 -8.71 19.13 -4.15
CA ASP A 624 -7.89 18.04 -4.67
C ASP A 624 -6.42 18.27 -4.29
N ARG A 625 -5.67 17.20 -4.01
CA ARG A 625 -4.34 17.24 -3.37
C ARG A 625 -3.42 16.13 -3.86
N GLY A 626 -2.12 16.32 -3.65
CA GLY A 626 -1.11 15.35 -4.11
C GLY A 626 -0.88 15.45 -5.63
N LEU A 627 -1.09 16.63 -6.20
CA LEU A 627 -1.07 16.87 -7.63
C LEU A 627 0.29 17.44 -8.08
N MET A 628 0.55 17.37 -9.38
CA MET A 628 1.66 18.02 -10.04
C MET A 628 1.14 19.03 -11.07
N ALA A 629 1.99 19.98 -11.46
CA ALA A 629 1.64 20.96 -12.47
C ALA A 629 1.15 20.28 -13.76
N GLY A 630 0.02 20.76 -14.29
CA GLY A 630 -0.67 20.25 -15.46
C GLY A 630 -1.60 19.06 -15.25
N ASP A 631 -1.68 18.50 -14.04
CA ASP A 631 -2.80 17.64 -13.66
C ASP A 631 -4.14 18.41 -13.75
N HIS A 632 -5.25 17.68 -13.70
CA HIS A 632 -6.57 18.27 -13.49
C HIS A 632 -7.03 17.96 -12.08
N ALA A 633 -7.39 19.00 -11.34
CA ALA A 633 -7.96 18.93 -10.00
C ALA A 633 -9.48 18.90 -10.06
N LEU A 634 -10.12 18.07 -9.22
CA LEU A 634 -11.57 18.00 -9.09
C LEU A 634 -12.07 18.62 -7.78
N LEU A 635 -12.83 19.71 -7.89
CA LEU A 635 -13.46 20.36 -6.75
C LEU A 635 -14.92 19.93 -6.62
N ARG A 636 -15.34 19.58 -5.40
CA ARG A 636 -16.68 19.00 -5.13
C ARG A 636 -17.38 19.77 -4.01
N ALA A 637 -18.62 20.20 -4.27
CA ALA A 637 -19.48 20.87 -3.31
C ALA A 637 -20.64 19.96 -2.87
N TYR A 638 -20.85 19.89 -1.56
CA TYR A 638 -21.85 19.07 -0.89
C TYR A 638 -22.86 19.97 -0.18
N GLU A 639 -24.11 19.91 -0.62
CA GLU A 639 -25.20 20.64 0.00
C GLU A 639 -25.59 19.97 1.33
N VAL A 640 -25.83 20.79 2.35
CA VAL A 640 -26.23 20.37 3.70
C VAL A 640 -27.62 20.91 3.98
N ALA A 641 -28.34 20.33 4.95
CA ALA A 641 -29.69 20.76 5.28
C ALA A 641 -29.74 22.27 5.59
N GLY A 642 -30.44 23.04 4.75
CA GLY A 642 -30.55 24.49 4.88
C GLY A 642 -29.57 25.30 4.02
N HIS A 643 -28.57 24.64 3.39
CA HIS A 643 -27.50 25.27 2.61
C HIS A 643 -27.39 24.64 1.22
N ARG A 644 -27.83 25.39 0.21
CA ARG A 644 -27.79 25.07 -1.21
C ARG A 644 -26.63 25.75 -1.89
N PHE A 645 -25.97 25.01 -2.76
CA PHE A 645 -24.84 25.48 -3.52
C PHE A 645 -25.25 26.54 -4.55
N ARG A 646 -24.49 27.63 -4.64
CA ARG A 646 -24.77 28.79 -5.52
C ARG A 646 -23.73 28.98 -6.62
N GLY A 647 -22.53 28.47 -6.42
CA GLY A 647 -21.45 28.51 -7.41
C GLY A 647 -20.07 28.50 -6.77
N TRP A 648 -19.09 28.20 -7.61
CA TRP A 648 -17.67 28.31 -7.31
C TRP A 648 -17.19 29.71 -7.65
N HIS A 649 -16.39 30.30 -6.77
CA HIS A 649 -15.79 31.61 -6.93
C HIS A 649 -14.27 31.51 -6.77
N GLU A 650 -13.54 32.43 -7.39
CA GLU A 650 -12.14 32.70 -7.00
C GLU A 650 -12.09 33.14 -5.53
N ASP A 651 -11.05 32.75 -4.80
CA ASP A 651 -10.80 33.31 -3.48
C ASP A 651 -10.33 34.77 -3.59
N ALA A 652 -10.95 35.66 -2.82
CA ALA A 652 -10.51 37.05 -2.69
C ALA A 652 -9.20 37.21 -1.88
N GLY A 653 -8.68 36.13 -1.32
CA GLY A 653 -7.41 36.04 -0.57
C GLY A 653 -7.59 35.83 0.94
N ASP A 654 -8.83 35.76 1.40
CA ASP A 654 -9.21 35.62 2.81
C ASP A 654 -10.30 34.56 3.04
N GLY A 655 -10.56 33.70 2.03
CA GLY A 655 -11.62 32.70 2.05
C GLY A 655 -13.01 33.26 1.73
N THR A 656 -13.11 34.53 1.32
CA THR A 656 -14.38 35.14 0.88
C THR A 656 -14.55 35.05 -0.64
N PRO A 657 -15.80 34.98 -1.14
CA PRO A 657 -16.05 34.77 -2.55
C PRO A 657 -15.73 36.01 -3.39
N GLY A 658 -14.84 35.85 -4.36
CA GLY A 658 -14.56 36.80 -5.43
C GLY A 658 -15.45 36.59 -6.66
N ARG A 659 -14.84 36.44 -7.83
CA ARG A 659 -15.54 36.28 -9.11
C ARG A 659 -16.10 34.87 -9.27
N LEU A 660 -17.35 34.75 -9.73
CA LEU A 660 -17.97 33.46 -10.08
C LEU A 660 -17.22 32.81 -11.26
N VAL A 661 -16.83 31.54 -11.09
CA VAL A 661 -16.13 30.73 -12.11
C VAL A 661 -16.93 29.52 -12.60
N SER A 662 -17.80 28.93 -11.76
CA SER A 662 -18.66 27.82 -12.18
C SER A 662 -19.96 27.79 -11.38
N ARG A 663 -21.02 27.20 -11.97
CA ARG A 663 -22.29 26.91 -11.29
C ARG A 663 -22.51 25.43 -11.04
N ASP A 664 -21.63 24.58 -11.57
CA ASP A 664 -21.73 23.14 -11.39
C ASP A 664 -21.14 22.75 -10.04
N ARG A 665 -21.78 21.80 -9.37
CA ARG A 665 -21.33 21.32 -8.05
C ARG A 665 -19.96 20.65 -8.09
N VAL A 666 -19.61 20.12 -9.24
CA VAL A 666 -18.30 19.54 -9.53
C VAL A 666 -17.64 20.43 -10.57
N MET A 667 -16.40 20.84 -10.30
CA MET A 667 -15.62 21.69 -11.18
C MET A 667 -14.23 21.10 -11.37
N THR A 668 -13.84 20.90 -12.62
CA THR A 668 -12.49 20.49 -12.98
C THR A 668 -11.65 21.71 -13.33
N VAL A 669 -10.43 21.81 -12.79
CA VAL A 669 -9.50 22.89 -13.09
C VAL A 669 -8.11 22.34 -13.41
N LYS A 670 -7.42 22.97 -14.37
CA LYS A 670 -6.05 22.62 -14.68
C LYS A 670 -5.11 23.19 -13.61
N VAL A 671 -4.25 22.35 -13.06
CA VAL A 671 -3.30 22.68 -12.00
C VAL A 671 -2.14 23.50 -12.58
N GLY A 672 -1.85 24.64 -11.95
CA GLY A 672 -0.74 25.52 -12.30
C GLY A 672 0.59 25.08 -11.69
N GLU A 673 1.53 26.03 -11.54
CA GLU A 673 2.82 25.78 -10.87
C GLU A 673 2.78 26.05 -9.35
N GLU A 674 1.68 26.63 -8.86
CA GLU A 674 1.47 27.00 -7.46
C GLU A 674 0.11 26.48 -6.99
N ASP A 675 -0.03 26.35 -5.66
CA ASP A 675 -1.30 26.01 -5.05
C ASP A 675 -2.39 27.01 -5.45
N ALA A 676 -3.61 26.50 -5.64
CA ALA A 676 -4.77 27.30 -5.98
C ALA A 676 -5.88 27.12 -4.94
N ARG A 677 -6.81 28.09 -4.88
CA ARG A 677 -7.92 28.05 -3.95
C ARG A 677 -9.19 28.62 -4.57
N TYR A 678 -10.30 27.93 -4.34
CA TYR A 678 -11.63 28.34 -4.77
C TYR A 678 -12.62 28.30 -3.62
N VAL A 679 -13.63 29.15 -3.70
CA VAL A 679 -14.67 29.31 -2.68
C VAL A 679 -15.98 28.74 -3.19
N ALA A 680 -16.54 27.75 -2.48
CA ALA A 680 -17.88 27.21 -2.71
C ALA A 680 -18.91 28.05 -1.94
N VAL A 681 -19.76 28.80 -2.65
CA VAL A 681 -20.77 29.65 -2.01
C VAL A 681 -22.06 28.88 -1.78
N PHE A 682 -22.59 28.95 -0.57
CA PHE A 682 -23.88 28.41 -0.16
C PHE A 682 -24.81 29.54 0.32
N ASP A 683 -26.13 29.30 0.33
CA ASP A 683 -27.13 30.25 0.84
C ASP A 683 -27.36 30.23 2.36
#